data_AF-A0A972E0Q7-F1
#
_entry.id   AF-A0A972E0Q7-F1
#
_cell.length_a   1.000
_cell.length_b   1.000
_cell.length_c   1.000
_cell.angle_alpha   90.00
_cell.angle_beta   90.00
_cell.angle_gamma   90.00
#
_symmetry.space_group_name_H-M   'P 1'
#
loop_
_entity.id
_entity.type
_entity.pdbx_description
1 polymer ?
#
loop_
_entity_poly.entity_id
_entity_poly.type
_entity_poly.pdbx_seq_one_letter_code
_entity_poly.pdbx_strand_id
1 'polypeptide(L)'
;MRMYRVLLCAVVMVAFWGWGPGYGQDVENLLANGGFEDGVLAPWSVYGDVTAEVVDEGVIEGRYCLHLVVGSAGANFWDSGLKHGNHVFEQGKRYTLSAFVKCRSGEVQINFKPEHDGDPYTGYGEQAFTMTEEWQEFSITTPDMSADVDPAAITLHIGYAAAEFWMDCIRFYEGDYVAPVFRAETLATEPRPEHGATDVPRDVVLSWTAGEFAATHDVYFGTSFDDVNAASRSNPLGVLVSQNQSGTTFDSPDLLDFGTTYYWRVDEVNAAPDNTIYKGGVWSFTAEPFAYPVANIIATTNATSDPGAGPENTINGSGLNADDQHSINAGDMWLASPGAEPLYIQYEFDRVYKLYEMLVWNYNVQFELLLGFGVKDVTVEHSEDGADWTALGDVQLAQAPAQSTYAANTTVDLQGVAARFVRLTVNSGYGLMPQYGLSEVRFLYIPAHPREPQPADGTIGVSPATTLSWRAGREAASHEVYLGTDPDALALAGTVDSATFAPALEFGSTYYWQVVEVNEADAVTAWAGDVWSLSTQEYTLIDGFETYNDDLDAGTAIFDTWLDGWVNDTGSTVGYLDAPFAEKTIVRSGVQSMPLAYDNAASPFYSEAWREFETAQNWTGNGADRLVLYVRGNAPSFKETADGGVIMSAIGTDIWNTTDQFRYAYKNLSGDGSMTVRVDSLVRSNEWAKAGVMIRETLEPGSKHAFMCVTPDHGTTFQRRPVAGQDSASTDVGGSPAPRWVKLTRTGNVFTAHDSMDGVTWTEVAVSP
;
A
#
# COMPACT_ATOMS: atom_id res chain seq x y z
N MET A 1 18.39 20.78 -18.84
CA MET A 1 18.57 22.17 -18.33
C MET A 1 18.94 22.04 -16.85
N ARG A 2 20.14 22.45 -16.40
CA ARG A 2 20.47 22.47 -14.96
C ARG A 2 19.88 23.75 -14.39
N MET A 3 18.84 23.65 -13.57
CA MET A 3 18.11 24.80 -13.06
C MET A 3 18.18 24.79 -11.53
N TYR A 4 18.47 25.96 -10.94
CA TYR A 4 18.58 26.13 -9.49
C TYR A 4 17.28 26.68 -8.87
N ARG A 5 16.44 27.31 -9.69
CA ARG A 5 15.21 28.01 -9.26
C ARG A 5 14.07 27.74 -10.23
N VAL A 6 12.87 27.61 -9.70
CA VAL A 6 11.64 27.41 -10.49
C VAL A 6 10.79 28.65 -10.38
N LEU A 7 10.41 29.22 -11.52
CA LEU A 7 9.47 30.34 -11.61
C LEU A 7 8.11 29.82 -12.07
N LEU A 8 7.05 30.04 -11.28
CA LEU A 8 5.69 29.91 -11.77
C LEU A 8 5.12 31.28 -12.18
N CYS A 9 4.81 31.43 -13.47
CA CYS A 9 4.00 32.54 -13.99
C CYS A 9 2.62 31.97 -14.39
N ALA A 10 1.55 32.31 -13.67
CA ALA A 10 0.23 31.68 -13.85
C ALA A 10 -0.62 32.33 -14.97
N VAL A 11 -1.27 31.49 -15.80
CA VAL A 11 -2.38 31.79 -16.72
C VAL A 11 -3.46 30.72 -16.50
N VAL A 12 -4.75 31.08 -16.53
CA VAL A 12 -5.92 30.35 -15.96
C VAL A 12 -6.50 29.21 -16.84
N MET A 13 -6.87 28.02 -16.29
CA MET A 13 -8.08 27.22 -16.67
C MET A 13 -8.42 25.99 -15.76
N VAL A 14 -9.58 26.03 -15.06
CA VAL A 14 -10.34 24.99 -14.29
C VAL A 14 -11.41 24.10 -14.94
N ALA A 15 -11.36 22.76 -14.85
CA ALA A 15 -12.53 21.92 -14.52
C ALA A 15 -12.20 20.73 -13.56
N PHE A 16 -13.19 20.26 -12.78
CA PHE A 16 -13.14 19.29 -11.66
C PHE A 16 -13.73 17.89 -11.98
N TRP A 17 -13.64 16.90 -11.06
CA TRP A 17 -14.77 16.21 -10.35
C TRP A 17 -14.33 14.99 -9.48
N GLY A 18 -14.70 14.99 -8.17
CA GLY A 18 -15.24 13.89 -7.32
C GLY A 18 -14.35 12.78 -6.68
N TRP A 19 -14.64 12.37 -5.42
CA TRP A 19 -15.06 11.01 -4.92
C TRP A 19 -14.81 10.78 -3.38
N GLY A 20 -15.44 9.74 -2.79
CA GLY A 20 -15.57 9.44 -1.34
C GLY A 20 -14.58 8.42 -0.69
N PRO A 21 -14.92 7.74 0.45
CA PRO A 21 -14.02 7.51 1.62
C PRO A 21 -13.52 6.06 1.87
N GLY A 22 -12.57 5.87 2.82
CA GLY A 22 -11.95 4.60 3.22
C GLY A 22 -12.12 4.18 4.69
N TYR A 23 -12.09 2.86 4.92
CA TYR A 23 -12.13 2.05 6.19
C TYR A 23 -10.70 1.89 6.80
N GLY A 24 -10.41 1.50 8.06
CA GLY A 24 -11.09 1.07 9.31
C GLY A 24 -10.02 0.43 10.25
N GLN A 25 -10.14 0.19 11.56
CA GLN A 25 -10.99 0.66 12.67
C GLN A 25 -10.14 0.55 13.97
N ASP A 26 -9.61 1.67 14.46
CA ASP A 26 -9.44 1.92 15.90
C ASP A 26 -10.74 2.54 16.40
N VAL A 27 -11.18 2.21 17.62
CA VAL A 27 -12.30 2.94 18.24
C VAL A 27 -11.78 4.26 18.79
N GLU A 28 -12.49 5.34 18.50
CA GLU A 28 -12.15 6.65 19.05
C GLU A 28 -12.43 6.66 20.56
N ASN A 29 -11.37 6.79 21.37
CA ASN A 29 -11.51 6.94 22.82
C ASN A 29 -12.01 8.36 23.12
N LEU A 30 -13.22 8.45 23.65
CA LEU A 30 -13.89 9.69 24.04
C LEU A 30 -13.36 10.25 25.37
N LEU A 31 -12.53 9.50 26.11
CA LEU A 31 -11.82 10.02 27.27
C LEU A 31 -10.58 10.81 26.84
N ALA A 32 -10.48 12.04 27.35
CA ALA A 32 -9.21 12.74 27.34
C ALA A 32 -8.31 12.15 28.44
N ASN A 33 -7.06 11.87 28.09
CA ASN A 33 -6.05 11.33 29.00
C ASN A 33 -6.46 10.00 29.69
N GLY A 34 -6.85 9.01 28.90
CA GLY A 34 -7.17 7.65 29.38
C GLY A 34 -5.96 6.79 29.76
N GLY A 35 -4.78 7.09 29.20
CA GLY A 35 -3.51 6.38 29.44
C GLY A 35 -2.48 7.17 30.26
N PHE A 36 -2.74 8.42 30.65
CA PHE A 36 -1.84 9.21 31.51
C PHE A 36 -0.46 9.55 30.90
N GLU A 37 -0.33 9.47 29.57
CA GLU A 37 0.95 9.59 28.84
C GLU A 37 1.62 10.97 28.93
N ASP A 38 0.87 12.00 29.30
CA ASP A 38 1.40 13.34 29.55
C ASP A 38 1.99 13.50 30.97
N GLY A 39 1.97 12.45 31.78
CA GLY A 39 2.49 12.42 33.14
C GLY A 39 1.64 13.23 34.13
N VAL A 40 0.42 13.65 33.77
CA VAL A 40 -0.46 14.43 34.63
C VAL A 40 -1.82 13.75 34.85
N LEU A 41 -2.44 14.01 36.00
CA LEU A 41 -3.74 13.42 36.35
C LEU A 41 -4.92 14.09 35.60
N ALA A 42 -4.81 15.37 35.26
CA ALA A 42 -5.90 16.12 34.65
C ALA A 42 -6.27 15.52 33.28
N PRO A 43 -7.57 15.47 32.91
CA PRO A 43 -8.73 16.08 33.56
C PRO A 43 -9.41 15.20 34.62
N TRP A 44 -8.83 14.06 34.99
CA TRP A 44 -9.37 13.23 36.06
C TRP A 44 -9.29 13.93 37.41
N SER A 45 -10.24 13.60 38.28
CA SER A 45 -10.30 14.10 39.65
C SER A 45 -10.61 12.97 40.62
N VAL A 46 -10.03 13.03 41.82
CA VAL A 46 -10.35 12.10 42.92
C VAL A 46 -11.14 12.79 44.02
N TYR A 47 -11.91 12.02 44.76
CA TYR A 47 -12.63 12.47 45.95
C TYR A 47 -12.65 11.38 47.03
N GLY A 48 -12.91 11.79 48.27
CA GLY A 48 -12.86 10.92 49.43
C GLY A 48 -11.43 10.74 49.97
N ASP A 49 -11.19 9.60 50.63
CA ASP A 49 -9.89 9.28 51.26
C ASP A 49 -8.98 8.56 50.27
N VAL A 50 -8.63 9.24 49.17
CA VAL A 50 -7.85 8.70 48.05
C VAL A 50 -6.73 9.68 47.65
N THR A 51 -5.53 9.17 47.45
CA THR A 51 -4.46 9.87 46.74
C THR A 51 -4.21 9.21 45.40
N ALA A 52 -3.95 10.01 44.36
CA ALA A 52 -3.68 9.55 43.01
C ALA A 52 -2.41 10.22 42.48
N GLU A 53 -1.51 9.42 41.90
CA GLU A 53 -0.24 9.85 41.32
C GLU A 53 -0.04 9.12 39.98
N VAL A 54 0.42 9.83 38.96
CA VAL A 54 0.81 9.23 37.68
C VAL A 54 2.26 8.77 37.82
N VAL A 55 2.52 7.49 37.59
CA VAL A 55 3.81 6.83 37.82
C VAL A 55 4.27 6.07 36.58
N ASP A 56 5.57 5.85 36.44
CA ASP A 56 6.20 5.10 35.34
C ASP A 56 6.51 3.63 35.69
N GLU A 57 5.99 3.14 36.82
CA GLU A 57 6.19 1.77 37.27
C GLU A 57 4.92 0.92 37.17
N GLY A 58 5.06 -0.30 36.65
CA GLY A 58 3.99 -1.30 36.60
C GLY A 58 2.94 -1.09 35.51
N VAL A 59 3.26 -0.32 34.47
CA VAL A 59 2.45 0.10 33.31
C VAL A 59 2.03 -1.08 32.41
N ILE A 60 0.84 -1.02 31.77
CA ILE A 60 0.34 -2.01 30.79
C ILE A 60 0.44 -1.51 29.34
N GLU A 61 0.35 -0.18 29.12
CA GLU A 61 0.55 0.48 27.82
C GLU A 61 1.26 1.82 27.99
N GLY A 62 2.02 2.25 26.98
CA GLY A 62 2.71 3.54 27.03
C GLY A 62 3.76 3.64 28.14
N ARG A 63 3.94 4.86 28.67
CA ARG A 63 5.01 5.21 29.61
C ARG A 63 4.52 5.34 31.05
N TYR A 64 3.25 5.67 31.25
CA TYR A 64 2.72 6.05 32.55
C TYR A 64 1.46 5.27 32.85
N CYS A 65 1.19 5.03 34.13
CA CYS A 65 -0.11 4.54 34.60
C CYS A 65 -0.52 5.30 35.85
N LEU A 66 -1.78 5.15 36.26
CA LEU A 66 -2.30 5.79 37.44
C LEU A 66 -2.13 4.89 38.67
N HIS A 67 -1.42 5.37 39.68
CA HIS A 67 -1.31 4.74 40.99
C HIS A 67 -2.24 5.40 42.00
N LEU A 68 -3.06 4.60 42.67
CA LEU A 68 -4.02 5.06 43.67
C LEU A 68 -3.80 4.40 45.03
N VAL A 69 -3.93 5.19 46.09
CA VAL A 69 -3.93 4.73 47.49
C VAL A 69 -5.21 5.19 48.17
N VAL A 70 -6.03 4.23 48.62
CA VAL A 70 -7.24 4.45 49.42
C VAL A 70 -6.87 4.27 50.89
N GLY A 71 -6.96 5.34 51.68
CA GLY A 71 -6.50 5.36 53.08
C GLY A 71 -7.37 4.52 54.02
N SER A 72 -8.69 4.52 53.80
CA SER A 72 -9.65 3.80 54.63
C SER A 72 -10.93 3.44 53.86
N ALA A 73 -11.65 2.43 54.33
CA ALA A 73 -12.96 2.08 53.80
C ALA A 73 -13.98 3.18 54.12
N GLY A 74 -14.84 3.51 53.15
CA GLY A 74 -15.97 4.40 53.34
C GLY A 74 -17.08 3.77 54.18
N ALA A 75 -18.02 4.59 54.66
CA ALA A 75 -19.29 4.07 55.17
C ALA A 75 -20.12 3.44 54.04
N ASN A 76 -19.92 3.93 52.81
CA ASN A 76 -20.42 3.35 51.58
C ASN A 76 -19.28 3.24 50.54
N PHE A 77 -19.44 2.32 49.59
CA PHE A 77 -18.42 2.10 48.55
C PHE A 77 -18.23 3.31 47.61
N TRP A 78 -19.20 4.20 47.53
CA TRP A 78 -19.16 5.44 46.76
C TRP A 78 -18.57 6.64 47.50
N ASP A 79 -18.13 6.50 48.76
CA ASP A 79 -17.58 7.63 49.54
C ASP A 79 -16.18 8.07 49.04
N SER A 80 -15.51 7.21 48.28
CA SER A 80 -14.20 7.44 47.65
C SER A 80 -14.23 7.03 46.18
N GLY A 81 -13.67 7.84 45.29
CA GLY A 81 -13.77 7.59 43.85
C GLY A 81 -12.83 8.42 42.98
N LEU A 82 -12.74 7.99 41.73
CA LEU A 82 -12.08 8.65 40.61
C LEU A 82 -13.16 9.04 39.58
N LYS A 83 -13.09 10.24 39.02
CA LYS A 83 -14.12 10.80 38.15
C LYS A 83 -13.56 11.59 36.97
N HIS A 84 -14.14 11.37 35.80
CA HIS A 84 -13.99 12.18 34.60
C HIS A 84 -15.36 12.72 34.17
N GLY A 85 -15.57 14.03 34.32
CA GLY A 85 -16.84 14.70 33.99
C GLY A 85 -16.89 15.26 32.55
N ASN A 86 -17.89 16.10 32.30
CA ASN A 86 -18.13 16.83 31.04
C ASN A 86 -18.43 15.93 29.82
N HIS A 87 -19.16 14.84 30.04
CA HIS A 87 -19.63 13.97 28.96
C HIS A 87 -21.11 14.21 28.64
N VAL A 88 -21.53 13.77 27.46
CA VAL A 88 -22.94 13.67 27.05
C VAL A 88 -23.15 12.27 26.49
N PHE A 89 -24.13 11.53 27.01
CA PHE A 89 -24.55 10.26 26.39
C PHE A 89 -25.77 10.53 25.51
N GLU A 90 -25.65 10.34 24.20
CA GLU A 90 -26.71 10.71 23.26
C GLU A 90 -27.80 9.64 23.15
N GLN A 91 -29.04 10.07 22.94
CA GLN A 91 -30.19 9.21 22.71
C GLN A 91 -29.93 8.23 21.54
N GLY A 92 -30.24 6.95 21.78
CA GLY A 92 -30.14 5.88 20.80
C GLY A 92 -28.72 5.33 20.63
N LYS A 93 -27.72 5.89 21.30
CA LYS A 93 -26.36 5.34 21.34
C LYS A 93 -26.16 4.46 22.56
N ARG A 94 -25.13 3.62 22.47
CA ARG A 94 -24.57 2.87 23.60
C ARG A 94 -23.08 3.06 23.64
N TYR A 95 -22.49 2.87 24.81
CA TYR A 95 -21.08 3.13 25.04
C TYR A 95 -20.46 2.01 25.86
N THR A 96 -19.17 1.76 25.66
CA THR A 96 -18.38 0.82 26.47
C THR A 96 -17.32 1.57 27.25
N LEU A 97 -17.23 1.29 28.55
CA LEU A 97 -16.12 1.68 29.43
C LEU A 97 -15.28 0.45 29.71
N SER A 98 -13.96 0.54 29.53
CA SER A 98 -13.00 -0.51 29.90
C SER A 98 -11.77 0.08 30.56
N ALA A 99 -11.14 -0.67 31.47
CA ALA A 99 -9.84 -0.31 32.04
C ALA A 99 -9.09 -1.56 32.49
N PHE A 100 -7.76 -1.51 32.41
CA PHE A 100 -6.90 -2.47 33.09
C PHE A 100 -6.71 -2.01 34.52
N VAL A 101 -6.76 -2.95 35.46
CA VAL A 101 -6.54 -2.71 36.89
C VAL A 101 -5.78 -3.86 37.54
N LYS A 102 -4.94 -3.56 38.54
CA LYS A 102 -4.34 -4.54 39.47
C LYS A 102 -4.16 -3.93 40.85
N CYS A 103 -4.31 -4.71 41.92
CA CYS A 103 -4.04 -4.26 43.28
C CYS A 103 -2.69 -4.77 43.80
N ARG A 104 -2.11 -4.09 44.79
CA ARG A 104 -0.82 -4.47 45.37
C ARG A 104 -0.83 -5.82 46.09
N SER A 105 -1.95 -6.19 46.69
CA SER A 105 -2.05 -7.44 47.45
C SER A 105 -3.50 -7.86 47.64
N GLY A 106 -3.76 -9.16 47.56
CA GLY A 106 -5.06 -9.78 47.82
C GLY A 106 -6.08 -9.50 46.72
N GLU A 107 -7.32 -9.24 47.15
CA GLU A 107 -8.44 -8.94 46.26
C GLU A 107 -9.14 -7.66 46.74
N VAL A 108 -9.40 -6.74 45.82
CA VAL A 108 -10.00 -5.43 46.11
C VAL A 108 -11.16 -5.16 45.16
N GLN A 109 -12.26 -4.60 45.67
CA GLN A 109 -13.42 -4.27 44.84
C GLN A 109 -13.30 -2.88 44.21
N ILE A 110 -13.73 -2.76 42.96
CA ILE A 110 -13.91 -1.49 42.23
C ILE A 110 -15.25 -1.52 41.50
N ASN A 111 -15.97 -0.40 41.44
CA ASN A 111 -17.25 -0.31 40.74
C ASN A 111 -17.21 0.72 39.62
N PHE A 112 -17.49 0.26 38.41
CA PHE A 112 -17.49 1.06 37.18
C PHE A 112 -18.88 1.65 36.95
N LYS A 113 -18.96 2.96 36.76
CA LYS A 113 -20.24 3.67 36.69
C LYS A 113 -20.22 4.87 35.73
N PRO A 114 -20.48 4.66 34.43
CA PRO A 114 -21.01 5.68 33.54
C PRO A 114 -22.34 6.16 34.12
N GLU A 115 -22.50 7.45 34.37
CA GLU A 115 -23.65 7.97 35.11
C GLU A 115 -24.17 9.31 34.58
N HIS A 116 -25.41 9.61 34.95
CA HIS A 116 -25.91 10.98 34.99
C HIS A 116 -25.25 11.72 36.15
N ASP A 117 -24.55 12.81 35.86
CA ASP A 117 -23.76 13.59 36.81
C ASP A 117 -24.62 14.61 37.58
N GLY A 118 -25.64 14.10 38.26
CA GLY A 118 -26.56 14.89 39.06
C GLY A 118 -27.65 14.00 39.67
N ASP A 119 -28.28 14.46 40.76
CA ASP A 119 -29.36 13.73 41.43
C ASP A 119 -30.42 13.24 40.42
N PRO A 120 -30.76 11.93 40.38
CA PRO A 120 -30.49 10.89 41.37
C PRO A 120 -29.24 10.01 41.11
N TYR A 121 -28.25 10.48 40.34
CA TYR A 121 -26.99 9.78 40.02
C TYR A 121 -27.19 8.39 39.42
N THR A 122 -28.03 8.31 38.39
CA THR A 122 -28.37 7.04 37.72
C THR A 122 -27.14 6.49 37.01
N GLY A 123 -26.72 5.26 37.36
CA GLY A 123 -25.67 4.52 36.68
C GLY A 123 -26.22 3.71 35.50
N TYR A 124 -25.47 3.68 34.40
CA TYR A 124 -25.81 2.99 33.16
C TYR A 124 -24.85 1.83 32.94
N GLY A 125 -25.34 0.58 33.11
CA GLY A 125 -24.48 -0.59 33.05
C GLY A 125 -23.54 -0.73 34.26
N GLU A 126 -23.86 -0.06 35.37
CA GLU A 126 -23.05 -0.07 36.60
C GLU A 126 -22.77 -1.49 37.11
N GLN A 127 -21.49 -1.78 37.37
CA GLN A 127 -21.07 -3.08 37.84
C GLN A 127 -19.82 -3.00 38.73
N ALA A 128 -19.77 -3.87 39.75
CA ALA A 128 -18.60 -4.09 40.58
C ALA A 128 -17.74 -5.25 40.08
N PHE A 129 -16.42 -5.10 40.18
CA PHE A 129 -15.40 -6.07 39.80
C PHE A 129 -14.42 -6.32 40.95
N THR A 130 -13.81 -7.50 40.94
CA THR A 130 -12.76 -7.91 41.87
C THR A 130 -11.41 -7.78 41.19
N MET A 131 -10.59 -6.82 41.61
CA MET A 131 -9.19 -6.67 41.18
C MET A 131 -8.32 -7.68 41.92
N THR A 132 -7.30 -8.20 41.25
CA THR A 132 -6.30 -9.12 41.81
C THR A 132 -4.89 -8.53 41.71
N GLU A 133 -3.87 -9.28 42.12
CA GLU A 133 -2.46 -8.86 42.04
C GLU A 133 -1.93 -8.76 40.59
N GLU A 134 -2.63 -9.37 39.64
CA GLU A 134 -2.30 -9.36 38.20
C GLU A 134 -3.15 -8.33 37.44
N TRP A 135 -2.59 -7.79 36.35
CA TRP A 135 -3.35 -6.91 35.44
C TRP A 135 -4.53 -7.66 34.83
N GLN A 136 -5.72 -7.10 35.00
CA GLN A 136 -6.96 -7.61 34.43
C GLN A 136 -7.75 -6.47 33.80
N GLU A 137 -8.28 -6.72 32.61
CA GLU A 137 -9.24 -5.80 32.00
C GLU A 137 -10.64 -6.07 32.52
N PHE A 138 -11.32 -5.01 32.94
CA PHE A 138 -12.77 -5.04 33.16
C PHE A 138 -13.45 -4.07 32.21
N SER A 139 -14.65 -4.44 31.76
CA SER A 139 -15.46 -3.61 30.89
C SER A 139 -16.94 -3.71 31.22
N ILE A 140 -17.66 -2.62 30.92
CA ILE A 140 -19.12 -2.57 30.93
C ILE A 140 -19.61 -1.83 29.70
N THR A 141 -20.75 -2.28 29.18
CA THR A 141 -21.43 -1.61 28.07
C THR A 141 -22.78 -1.09 28.57
N THR A 142 -23.06 0.18 28.32
CA THR A 142 -24.34 0.79 28.68
C THR A 142 -25.49 0.15 27.88
N PRO A 143 -26.74 0.23 28.39
CA PRO A 143 -27.91 0.02 27.53
C PRO A 143 -27.98 1.13 26.48
N ASP A 144 -28.79 0.94 25.43
CA ASP A 144 -29.12 2.04 24.52
C ASP A 144 -29.76 3.18 25.31
N MET A 145 -29.21 4.39 25.17
CA MET A 145 -29.69 5.57 25.88
C MET A 145 -31.10 5.93 25.42
N SER A 146 -32.05 5.91 26.35
CA SER A 146 -33.46 6.23 26.01
C SER A 146 -33.70 7.73 25.73
N ALA A 147 -32.79 8.60 26.17
CA ALA A 147 -32.77 10.05 25.97
C ALA A 147 -31.32 10.56 26.18
N ASP A 148 -31.03 11.79 25.75
CA ASP A 148 -29.75 12.44 26.02
C ASP A 148 -29.52 12.57 27.54
N VAL A 149 -28.33 12.22 28.00
CA VAL A 149 -27.88 12.35 29.39
C VAL A 149 -26.79 13.42 29.44
N ASP A 150 -27.15 14.59 29.97
CA ASP A 150 -26.27 15.75 30.16
C ASP A 150 -26.64 16.47 31.47
N PRO A 151 -25.71 16.67 32.42
CA PRO A 151 -24.31 16.23 32.36
C PRO A 151 -24.16 14.73 32.61
N ALA A 152 -23.20 14.10 31.93
CA ALA A 152 -22.77 12.73 32.19
C ALA A 152 -21.31 12.68 32.67
N ALA A 153 -20.97 11.61 33.37
CA ALA A 153 -19.61 11.37 33.87
C ALA A 153 -19.25 9.89 33.84
N ILE A 154 -17.94 9.63 33.83
CA ILE A 154 -17.36 8.32 34.11
C ILE A 154 -16.84 8.33 35.54
N THR A 155 -17.48 7.55 36.41
CA THR A 155 -17.14 7.46 37.84
C THR A 155 -16.71 6.03 38.19
N LEU A 156 -15.62 5.92 38.94
CA LEU A 156 -15.06 4.67 39.44
C LEU A 156 -15.06 4.73 40.98
N HIS A 157 -15.90 3.92 41.61
CA HIS A 157 -16.04 3.87 43.07
C HIS A 157 -15.09 2.84 43.70
N ILE A 158 -14.33 3.28 44.70
CA ILE A 158 -13.22 2.52 45.29
C ILE A 158 -13.23 2.53 46.83
N GLY A 159 -14.29 3.03 47.45
CA GLY A 159 -14.44 3.12 48.91
C GLY A 159 -14.71 1.81 49.64
N TYR A 160 -14.50 0.64 49.02
CA TYR A 160 -14.81 -0.67 49.62
C TYR A 160 -13.86 -1.06 50.76
N ALA A 161 -12.57 -0.74 50.64
CA ALA A 161 -11.53 -1.09 51.60
C ALA A 161 -10.33 -0.14 51.46
N ALA A 162 -9.48 -0.09 52.48
CA ALA A 162 -8.14 0.46 52.31
C ALA A 162 -7.35 -0.42 51.32
N ALA A 163 -6.77 0.19 50.30
CA ALA A 163 -6.14 -0.52 49.19
C ALA A 163 -5.12 0.36 48.46
N GLU A 164 -4.19 -0.29 47.78
CA GLU A 164 -3.22 0.32 46.88
C GLU A 164 -3.27 -0.43 45.56
N PHE A 165 -3.43 0.28 44.45
CA PHE A 165 -3.65 -0.33 43.14
C PHE A 165 -3.26 0.59 41.98
N TRP A 166 -3.13 -0.01 40.79
CA TRP A 166 -2.78 0.66 39.55
C TRP A 166 -3.92 0.51 38.55
N MET A 167 -4.11 1.55 37.72
CA MET A 167 -5.06 1.60 36.63
C MET A 167 -4.39 2.13 35.38
N ASP A 168 -4.71 1.53 34.23
CA ASP A 168 -4.12 1.91 32.96
C ASP A 168 -5.06 1.56 31.79
N CYS A 169 -4.82 2.11 30.60
CA CYS A 169 -5.64 1.92 29.41
C CYS A 169 -7.15 2.12 29.66
N ILE A 170 -7.53 3.27 30.23
CA ILE A 170 -8.94 3.61 30.48
C ILE A 170 -9.57 4.11 29.18
N ARG A 171 -10.58 3.38 28.68
CA ARG A 171 -11.23 3.65 27.39
C ARG A 171 -12.73 3.82 27.55
N PHE A 172 -13.29 4.85 26.92
CA PHE A 172 -14.73 5.07 26.79
C PHE A 172 -15.06 5.36 25.33
N TYR A 173 -15.90 4.57 24.69
CA TYR A 173 -16.18 4.72 23.25
C TYR A 173 -17.60 4.28 22.90
N GLU A 174 -18.12 4.74 21.76
CA GLU A 174 -19.42 4.34 21.24
C GLU A 174 -19.39 2.89 20.73
N GLY A 175 -20.39 2.09 21.11
CA GLY A 175 -20.56 0.70 20.65
C GLY A 175 -20.29 -0.37 21.70
N ASP A 176 -20.34 -1.63 21.25
CA ASP A 176 -20.02 -2.81 22.05
C ASP A 176 -18.52 -2.95 22.28
N TYR A 177 -18.12 -3.75 23.27
CA TYR A 177 -16.71 -3.97 23.60
C TYR A 177 -15.87 -4.41 22.40
N VAL A 178 -14.77 -3.69 22.21
CA VAL A 178 -13.68 -4.00 21.27
C VAL A 178 -12.40 -4.23 22.08
N ALA A 179 -11.83 -5.42 21.92
CA ALA A 179 -10.58 -5.80 22.57
C ALA A 179 -9.46 -4.80 22.21
N PRO A 180 -8.65 -4.35 23.19
CA PRO A 180 -7.54 -3.45 22.91
C PRO A 180 -6.48 -4.16 22.07
N VAL A 181 -5.89 -3.43 21.13
CA VAL A 181 -4.67 -3.84 20.45
C VAL A 181 -3.52 -3.10 21.13
N PHE A 182 -2.91 -3.73 22.14
CA PHE A 182 -1.65 -3.23 22.68
C PHE A 182 -0.58 -3.38 21.60
N ARG A 183 -0.13 -2.26 21.03
CA ARG A 183 1.07 -2.28 20.20
C ARG A 183 2.26 -2.52 21.11
N ALA A 184 3.09 -3.50 20.76
CA ALA A 184 4.34 -3.83 21.46
C ALA A 184 5.41 -2.77 21.18
N GLU A 185 5.16 -1.50 21.53
CA GLU A 185 6.01 -0.37 21.14
C GLU A 185 7.35 -0.33 21.89
N THR A 186 7.60 -1.22 22.86
CA THR A 186 8.90 -1.34 23.54
C THR A 186 9.84 -2.39 22.95
N LEU A 187 9.38 -3.23 22.03
CA LEU A 187 10.15 -4.35 21.47
C LEU A 187 10.46 -4.14 19.99
N ALA A 188 11.52 -4.78 19.53
CA ALA A 188 11.79 -4.90 18.09
C ALA A 188 10.62 -5.63 17.40
N THR A 189 10.19 -5.13 16.25
CA THR A 189 9.07 -5.67 15.47
C THR A 189 9.43 -5.80 13.99
N GLU A 190 8.50 -6.34 13.19
CA GLU A 190 8.63 -6.44 11.73
C GLU A 190 9.96 -7.02 11.24
N PRO A 191 10.34 -8.23 11.71
CA PRO A 191 11.60 -8.85 11.32
C PRO A 191 11.65 -9.10 9.81
N ARG A 192 12.82 -8.86 9.22
CA ARG A 192 13.20 -9.29 7.88
C ARG A 192 14.50 -10.10 8.00
N PRO A 193 14.53 -11.37 7.56
CA PRO A 193 13.40 -12.18 7.07
C PRO A 193 12.25 -12.29 8.07
N GLU A 194 11.04 -12.46 7.55
CA GLU A 194 9.86 -12.71 8.38
C GLU A 194 10.03 -13.99 9.21
N HIS A 195 9.41 -14.04 10.39
CA HIS A 195 9.48 -15.23 11.23
C HIS A 195 8.91 -16.46 10.52
N GLY A 196 9.70 -17.53 10.46
CA GLY A 196 9.37 -18.77 9.76
C GLY A 196 9.63 -18.72 8.25
N ALA A 197 10.25 -17.66 7.72
CA ALA A 197 10.61 -17.59 6.31
C ALA A 197 11.51 -18.78 5.91
N THR A 198 11.29 -19.29 4.70
CA THR A 198 12.10 -20.36 4.09
C THR A 198 12.68 -19.87 2.78
N ASP A 199 13.68 -20.58 2.27
CA ASP A 199 14.41 -20.21 1.05
C ASP A 199 15.07 -18.81 1.13
N VAL A 200 15.61 -18.47 2.30
CA VAL A 200 16.27 -17.18 2.53
C VAL A 200 17.70 -17.20 1.97
N PRO A 201 18.15 -16.16 1.24
CA PRO A 201 19.53 -16.03 0.78
C PRO A 201 20.56 -16.18 1.90
N ARG A 202 21.73 -16.74 1.57
CA ARG A 202 22.80 -17.00 2.56
C ARG A 202 23.55 -15.76 3.01
N ASP A 203 23.44 -14.70 2.24
CA ASP A 203 23.98 -13.36 2.46
C ASP A 203 22.89 -12.38 2.90
N VAL A 204 21.81 -12.89 3.49
CA VAL A 204 20.71 -12.04 3.95
C VAL A 204 21.16 -11.08 5.04
N VAL A 205 20.79 -9.82 4.89
CA VAL A 205 20.89 -8.81 5.95
C VAL A 205 19.62 -8.87 6.78
N LEU A 206 19.75 -9.11 8.07
CA LEU A 206 18.64 -9.08 9.01
C LEU A 206 18.25 -7.61 9.25
N SER A 207 16.96 -7.29 9.29
CA SER A 207 16.49 -5.97 9.70
C SER A 207 15.21 -6.04 10.52
N TRP A 208 14.93 -5.01 11.30
CA TRP A 208 13.73 -4.91 12.13
C TRP A 208 13.29 -3.45 12.25
N THR A 209 12.07 -3.25 12.71
CA THR A 209 11.58 -1.95 13.20
C THR A 209 11.93 -1.84 14.68
N ALA A 210 12.66 -0.79 15.05
CA ALA A 210 13.07 -0.54 16.44
C ALA A 210 11.85 -0.31 17.34
N GLY A 211 11.96 -0.72 18.61
CA GLY A 211 11.06 -0.24 19.65
C GLY A 211 11.12 1.28 19.80
N GLU A 212 10.00 1.91 20.14
CA GLU A 212 9.80 3.36 20.28
C GLU A 212 10.84 4.04 21.17
N PHE A 213 11.21 3.40 22.28
CA PHE A 213 12.17 3.95 23.25
C PHE A 213 13.61 3.47 23.06
N ALA A 214 13.87 2.64 22.05
CA ALA A 214 15.18 2.04 21.82
C ALA A 214 16.21 3.09 21.38
N ALA A 215 17.30 3.20 22.15
CA ALA A 215 18.48 3.96 21.74
C ALA A 215 19.52 3.07 21.05
N THR A 216 19.63 1.81 21.47
CA THR A 216 20.51 0.81 20.86
C THR A 216 19.91 -0.59 20.94
N HIS A 217 20.50 -1.54 20.22
CA HIS A 217 20.01 -2.90 20.04
C HIS A 217 21.10 -3.93 20.37
N ASP A 218 20.75 -5.00 21.08
CA ASP A 218 21.60 -6.18 21.20
C ASP A 218 21.04 -7.30 20.32
N VAL A 219 21.86 -7.82 19.41
CA VAL A 219 21.47 -8.84 18.43
C VAL A 219 22.02 -10.20 18.84
N TYR A 220 21.12 -11.16 18.98
CA TYR A 220 21.42 -12.57 19.23
C TYR A 220 21.09 -13.39 17.99
N PHE A 221 22.02 -14.22 17.53
CA PHE A 221 21.88 -15.00 16.29
C PHE A 221 22.59 -16.36 16.44
N GLY A 222 21.92 -17.45 16.05
CA GLY A 222 22.49 -18.79 16.11
C GLY A 222 21.56 -19.88 15.57
N THR A 223 21.96 -21.14 15.66
CA THR A 223 21.19 -22.31 15.15
C THR A 223 20.37 -23.03 16.23
N SER A 224 20.45 -22.57 17.48
CA SER A 224 19.77 -23.16 18.64
C SER A 224 18.75 -22.17 19.21
N PHE A 225 17.46 -22.53 19.13
CA PHE A 225 16.38 -21.73 19.72
C PHE A 225 16.60 -21.48 21.22
N ASP A 226 16.98 -22.54 21.95
CA ASP A 226 17.14 -22.46 23.40
C ASP A 226 18.28 -21.51 23.79
N ASP A 227 19.41 -21.55 23.08
CA ASP A 227 20.53 -20.66 23.35
C ASP A 227 20.19 -19.20 23.02
N VAL A 228 19.56 -18.97 21.86
CA VAL A 228 19.11 -17.62 21.45
C VAL A 228 18.05 -17.09 22.40
N ASN A 229 17.15 -17.92 22.92
CA ASN A 229 16.16 -17.51 23.90
C ASN A 229 16.76 -17.27 25.29
N ALA A 230 17.74 -18.05 25.73
CA ALA A 230 18.28 -17.97 27.09
C ALA A 230 19.41 -16.94 27.25
N ALA A 231 20.08 -16.54 26.16
CA ALA A 231 21.23 -15.65 26.21
C ALA A 231 20.90 -14.27 26.79
N SER A 232 21.90 -13.63 27.40
CA SER A 232 21.88 -12.26 27.91
C SER A 232 23.29 -11.64 27.81
N ARG A 233 23.45 -10.34 28.09
CA ARG A 233 24.79 -9.71 28.16
C ARG A 233 25.75 -10.41 29.14
N SER A 234 25.23 -10.87 30.28
CA SER A 234 26.04 -11.52 31.32
C SER A 234 26.28 -13.00 31.06
N ASN A 235 25.46 -13.62 30.21
CA ASN A 235 25.61 -15.00 29.78
C ASN A 235 25.26 -15.11 28.28
N PRO A 236 26.18 -14.77 27.37
CA PRO A 236 25.88 -14.63 25.94
C PRO A 236 25.66 -15.96 25.21
N LEU A 237 25.99 -17.10 25.82
CA LEU A 237 25.86 -18.46 25.24
C LEU A 237 26.47 -18.63 23.83
N GLY A 238 27.39 -17.75 23.43
CA GLY A 238 27.99 -17.75 22.10
C GLY A 238 27.10 -17.22 20.97
N VAL A 239 25.91 -16.70 21.27
CA VAL A 239 24.94 -16.21 20.27
C VAL A 239 24.78 -14.69 20.25
N LEU A 240 25.32 -13.95 21.23
CA LEU A 240 25.35 -12.47 21.18
C LEU A 240 26.35 -12.02 20.12
N VAL A 241 25.85 -11.60 18.96
CA VAL A 241 26.66 -11.26 17.78
C VAL A 241 26.91 -9.76 17.63
N SER A 242 26.05 -8.92 18.21
CA SER A 242 26.22 -7.46 18.22
C SER A 242 25.63 -6.89 19.51
N GLN A 243 26.30 -5.91 20.13
CA GLN A 243 25.87 -5.29 21.38
C GLN A 243 25.91 -3.76 21.26
N ASN A 244 24.88 -3.08 21.77
CA ASN A 244 24.68 -1.62 21.67
C ASN A 244 24.76 -1.09 20.23
N GLN A 245 24.22 -1.84 19.27
CA GLN A 245 24.17 -1.41 17.88
C GLN A 245 23.18 -0.25 17.73
N SER A 246 23.54 0.80 16.98
CA SER A 246 22.64 1.95 16.75
C SER A 246 21.73 1.78 15.54
N GLY A 247 22.09 0.91 14.60
CA GLY A 247 21.31 0.64 13.40
C GLY A 247 20.38 -0.56 13.59
N THR A 248 19.30 -0.60 12.81
CA THR A 248 18.29 -1.67 12.85
C THR A 248 18.52 -2.77 11.83
N THR A 249 19.80 -2.99 11.46
CA THR A 249 20.21 -4.00 10.48
C THR A 249 21.42 -4.76 10.96
N PHE A 250 21.45 -6.07 10.82
CA PHE A 250 22.60 -6.92 11.11
C PHE A 250 23.00 -7.72 9.88
N ASP A 251 24.24 -7.55 9.45
CA ASP A 251 24.85 -8.30 8.35
C ASP A 251 25.83 -9.34 8.92
N SER A 252 25.63 -10.61 8.56
CA SER A 252 26.51 -11.69 9.01
C SER A 252 27.83 -11.63 8.24
N PRO A 253 28.99 -11.68 8.92
CA PRO A 253 30.29 -11.63 8.23
C PRO A 253 30.57 -12.88 7.39
N ASP A 254 29.91 -13.99 7.70
CA ASP A 254 30.04 -15.27 7.01
C ASP A 254 28.72 -15.65 6.33
N LEU A 255 28.83 -16.35 5.18
CA LEU A 255 27.67 -16.94 4.51
C LEU A 255 27.04 -18.02 5.40
N LEU A 256 25.71 -17.97 5.54
CA LEU A 256 24.95 -18.96 6.28
C LEU A 256 25.07 -20.37 5.68
N ASP A 257 24.79 -21.43 6.41
CA ASP A 257 24.83 -22.80 5.88
C ASP A 257 23.53 -23.14 5.13
N PHE A 258 23.63 -23.89 4.03
CA PHE A 258 22.47 -24.30 3.23
C PHE A 258 21.47 -25.14 4.02
N GLY A 259 20.17 -24.87 3.86
CA GLY A 259 19.08 -25.61 4.47
C GLY A 259 19.03 -25.52 5.99
N THR A 260 19.87 -24.69 6.60
CA THR A 260 19.95 -24.55 8.06
C THR A 260 18.93 -23.53 8.54
N THR A 261 18.20 -23.89 9.61
CA THR A 261 17.33 -22.97 10.33
C THR A 261 18.12 -22.18 11.35
N TYR A 262 18.05 -20.85 11.24
CA TYR A 262 18.63 -19.91 12.18
C TYR A 262 17.54 -19.27 13.04
N TYR A 263 17.90 -18.98 14.28
CA TYR A 263 17.09 -18.28 15.27
C TYR A 263 17.79 -16.99 15.63
N TRP A 264 17.00 -15.93 15.82
CA TRP A 264 17.55 -14.63 16.17
C TRP A 264 16.58 -13.81 17.01
N ARG A 265 17.13 -12.89 17.79
CA ARG A 265 16.39 -12.06 18.74
C ARG A 265 17.08 -10.71 18.84
N VAL A 266 16.30 -9.65 18.98
CA VAL A 266 16.81 -8.31 19.26
C VAL A 266 16.30 -7.87 20.62
N ASP A 267 17.21 -7.55 21.52
CA ASP A 267 16.87 -6.90 22.78
C ASP A 267 17.03 -5.38 22.64
N GLU A 268 15.99 -4.63 22.99
CA GLU A 268 15.94 -3.19 22.88
C GLU A 268 16.52 -2.52 24.13
N VAL A 269 17.38 -1.53 23.95
CA VAL A 269 18.09 -0.86 25.04
C VAL A 269 17.73 0.62 25.04
N ASN A 270 17.08 1.08 26.11
CA ASN A 270 16.66 2.47 26.26
C ASN A 270 17.85 3.44 26.34
N ALA A 271 17.56 4.71 26.07
CA ALA A 271 18.48 5.81 26.32
C ALA A 271 18.82 5.95 27.83
N ALA A 272 19.84 6.75 28.14
CA ALA A 272 20.13 7.13 29.51
C ALA A 272 18.93 7.91 30.14
N PRO A 273 18.71 7.81 31.47
CA PRO A 273 19.62 7.26 32.49
C PRO A 273 19.40 5.79 32.86
N ASP A 274 18.26 5.20 32.55
CA ASP A 274 17.88 3.85 33.01
C ASP A 274 18.58 2.75 32.20
N ASN A 275 18.84 2.95 30.90
CA ASN A 275 19.47 1.97 30.01
C ASN A 275 18.80 0.59 30.11
N THR A 276 17.49 0.58 30.37
CA THR A 276 16.69 -0.64 30.55
C THR A 276 16.77 -1.49 29.29
N ILE A 277 16.95 -2.79 29.48
CA ILE A 277 17.02 -3.77 28.38
C ILE A 277 15.70 -4.54 28.35
N TYR A 278 14.96 -4.42 27.25
CA TYR A 278 13.75 -5.18 26.97
C TYR A 278 14.10 -6.37 26.09
N LYS A 279 13.88 -7.57 26.61
CA LYS A 279 14.17 -8.80 25.89
C LYS A 279 13.14 -9.02 24.77
N GLY A 280 13.60 -9.17 23.53
CA GLY A 280 12.73 -9.40 22.37
C GLY A 280 12.18 -10.83 22.26
N GLY A 281 11.24 -11.00 21.32
CA GLY A 281 10.80 -12.33 20.88
C GLY A 281 11.84 -13.01 19.98
N VAL A 282 11.87 -14.35 19.98
CA VAL A 282 12.77 -15.11 19.10
C VAL A 282 12.10 -15.35 17.75
N TRP A 283 12.74 -14.88 16.69
CA TRP A 283 12.38 -15.13 15.31
C TRP A 283 13.24 -16.24 14.71
N SER A 284 12.86 -16.72 13.53
CA SER A 284 13.56 -17.79 12.84
C SER A 284 13.39 -17.68 11.34
N PHE A 285 14.32 -18.25 10.60
CA PHE A 285 14.20 -18.48 9.16
C PHE A 285 15.08 -19.66 8.74
N THR A 286 14.79 -20.26 7.60
CA THR A 286 15.58 -21.34 6.99
C THR A 286 16.30 -20.81 5.75
N ALA A 287 17.63 -20.88 5.79
CA ALA A 287 18.46 -20.54 4.66
C ALA A 287 18.19 -21.50 3.49
N GLU A 288 18.41 -21.02 2.28
CA GLU A 288 18.13 -21.74 1.05
C GLU A 288 18.77 -23.15 0.98
N PRO A 289 18.13 -24.14 0.35
CA PRO A 289 18.73 -25.47 0.17
C PRO A 289 19.90 -25.44 -0.82
N PHE A 290 20.72 -26.50 -0.82
CA PHE A 290 21.83 -26.58 -1.77
C PHE A 290 21.36 -26.84 -3.22
N ALA A 291 20.33 -27.67 -3.38
CA ALA A 291 19.75 -28.01 -4.67
C ALA A 291 18.23 -28.00 -4.55
N TYR A 292 17.56 -27.79 -5.69
CA TYR A 292 16.11 -27.67 -5.77
C TYR A 292 15.54 -28.79 -6.63
N PRO A 293 14.32 -29.27 -6.36
CA PRO A 293 13.67 -30.21 -7.24
C PRO A 293 13.36 -29.56 -8.60
N VAL A 294 13.66 -30.26 -9.68
CA VAL A 294 13.23 -29.88 -11.03
C VAL A 294 11.70 -30.03 -11.10
N ALA A 295 11.03 -28.99 -11.58
CA ALA A 295 9.59 -28.99 -11.81
C ALA A 295 9.28 -29.28 -13.29
N ASN A 296 7.99 -29.45 -13.62
CA ASN A 296 7.50 -29.55 -15.00
C ASN A 296 8.17 -30.66 -15.83
N ILE A 297 8.28 -31.85 -15.25
CA ILE A 297 8.90 -33.01 -15.90
C ILE A 297 7.88 -33.76 -16.75
N ILE A 298 8.24 -34.10 -17.99
CA ILE A 298 7.47 -34.99 -18.85
C ILE A 298 8.15 -36.36 -18.85
N ALA A 299 7.47 -37.38 -18.33
CA ALA A 299 7.95 -38.76 -18.32
C ALA A 299 7.37 -39.56 -19.50
N THR A 300 8.21 -40.30 -20.21
CA THR A 300 7.84 -41.16 -21.34
C THR A 300 8.59 -42.50 -21.28
N THR A 301 8.07 -43.53 -21.94
CA THR A 301 8.75 -44.84 -22.05
C THR A 301 8.55 -45.43 -23.44
N ASN A 302 9.48 -46.28 -23.89
CA ASN A 302 9.31 -47.09 -25.09
C ASN A 302 8.58 -48.43 -24.83
N ALA A 303 8.27 -48.73 -23.57
CA ALA A 303 7.60 -49.96 -23.17
C ALA A 303 6.08 -49.82 -23.15
N THR A 304 5.38 -50.95 -23.04
CA THR A 304 3.91 -50.94 -22.88
C THR A 304 3.59 -50.91 -21.39
N SER A 305 3.02 -49.80 -20.92
CA SER A 305 2.54 -49.65 -19.55
C SER A 305 1.21 -50.36 -19.31
N ASP A 306 1.03 -50.84 -18.09
CA ASP A 306 -0.26 -51.37 -17.64
C ASP A 306 -1.31 -50.25 -17.51
N PRO A 307 -2.61 -50.53 -17.67
CA PRO A 307 -3.66 -49.51 -17.56
C PRO A 307 -3.64 -48.81 -16.19
N GLY A 308 -3.38 -47.50 -16.18
CA GLY A 308 -3.29 -46.69 -14.95
C GLY A 308 -1.91 -46.69 -14.28
N ALA A 309 -0.91 -47.36 -14.85
CA ALA A 309 0.47 -47.40 -14.35
C ALA A 309 1.43 -46.74 -15.37
N GLY A 310 1.08 -45.55 -15.83
CA GLY A 310 1.83 -44.79 -16.83
C GLY A 310 3.12 -44.17 -16.28
N PRO A 311 4.09 -43.79 -17.14
CA PRO A 311 5.36 -43.21 -16.70
C PRO A 311 5.17 -41.91 -15.90
N GLU A 312 4.09 -41.17 -16.12
CA GLU A 312 3.75 -39.96 -15.36
C GLU A 312 3.63 -40.17 -13.85
N ASN A 313 3.32 -41.40 -13.41
CA ASN A 313 3.27 -41.75 -11.98
C ASN A 313 4.63 -41.61 -11.29
N THR A 314 5.72 -41.59 -12.05
CA THR A 314 7.07 -41.46 -11.49
C THR A 314 7.47 -40.03 -11.13
N ILE A 315 6.67 -39.01 -11.50
CA ILE A 315 7.03 -37.60 -11.31
C ILE A 315 5.87 -36.72 -10.81
N ASN A 316 4.71 -37.33 -10.56
CA ASN A 316 3.48 -36.60 -10.20
C ASN A 316 3.17 -36.67 -8.70
N GLY A 317 4.05 -37.29 -7.89
CA GLY A 317 3.86 -37.46 -6.45
C GLY A 317 2.76 -38.47 -6.09
N SER A 318 2.25 -39.23 -7.05
CA SER A 318 1.27 -40.28 -6.80
C SER A 318 1.83 -41.28 -5.79
N GLY A 319 1.04 -41.60 -4.77
CA GLY A 319 1.47 -42.51 -3.69
C GLY A 319 2.40 -41.91 -2.63
N LEU A 320 2.93 -40.69 -2.79
CA LEU A 320 3.69 -40.01 -1.74
C LEU A 320 2.76 -39.41 -0.66
N ASN A 321 3.18 -39.52 0.60
CA ASN A 321 2.54 -38.86 1.74
C ASN A 321 3.31 -37.60 2.18
N ALA A 322 2.80 -36.91 3.20
CA ALA A 322 3.42 -35.69 3.73
C ALA A 322 4.81 -35.89 4.37
N ASP A 323 5.17 -37.13 4.71
CA ASP A 323 6.48 -37.51 5.26
C ASP A 323 7.46 -37.99 4.18
N ASP A 324 7.14 -37.76 2.90
CA ASP A 324 7.93 -38.18 1.74
C ASP A 324 8.09 -39.71 1.59
N GLN A 325 7.06 -40.45 2.02
CA GLN A 325 7.02 -41.92 1.94
C GLN A 325 6.00 -42.38 0.89
N HIS A 326 6.39 -43.36 0.09
CA HIS A 326 5.58 -43.91 -0.99
C HIS A 326 4.71 -45.09 -0.53
N SER A 327 3.51 -45.17 -1.09
CA SER A 327 2.51 -46.22 -0.87
C SER A 327 2.92 -47.58 -1.42
N ILE A 328 2.07 -48.59 -1.19
CA ILE A 328 2.16 -49.95 -1.76
C ILE A 328 1.10 -50.22 -2.85
N ASN A 329 0.34 -49.21 -3.28
CA ASN A 329 -0.74 -49.41 -4.25
C ASN A 329 -0.16 -49.41 -5.67
N ALA A 330 -0.42 -50.48 -6.43
CA ALA A 330 0.15 -50.64 -7.76
C ALA A 330 -0.23 -49.51 -8.75
N GLY A 331 -1.45 -48.95 -8.62
CA GLY A 331 -1.90 -47.84 -9.46
C GLY A 331 -1.20 -46.52 -9.18
N ASP A 332 -0.45 -46.41 -8.08
CA ASP A 332 0.30 -45.20 -7.76
C ASP A 332 1.67 -45.16 -8.46
N MET A 333 2.09 -46.25 -9.12
CA MET A 333 3.45 -46.46 -9.64
C MET A 333 3.43 -46.64 -11.15
N TRP A 334 4.59 -46.54 -11.78
CA TRP A 334 4.78 -46.98 -13.16
C TRP A 334 5.13 -48.47 -13.20
N LEU A 335 4.51 -49.21 -14.12
CA LEU A 335 4.83 -50.61 -14.42
C LEU A 335 4.70 -50.83 -15.92
N ALA A 336 5.74 -51.42 -16.53
CA ALA A 336 5.75 -51.69 -17.95
C ALA A 336 6.43 -53.02 -18.31
N SER A 337 6.02 -53.56 -19.46
CA SER A 337 6.64 -54.74 -20.10
C SER A 337 7.49 -54.31 -21.30
N PRO A 338 8.72 -54.83 -21.46
CA PRO A 338 9.62 -54.47 -22.54
C PRO A 338 9.08 -54.92 -23.90
N GLY A 339 9.41 -54.16 -24.94
CA GLY A 339 9.17 -54.52 -26.34
C GLY A 339 10.30 -55.36 -26.94
N ALA A 340 10.59 -55.12 -28.22
CA ALA A 340 11.73 -55.74 -28.91
C ALA A 340 13.08 -55.05 -28.60
N GLU A 341 13.03 -53.75 -28.28
CA GLU A 341 14.19 -52.94 -27.91
C GLU A 341 14.39 -52.94 -26.39
N PRO A 342 15.62 -52.67 -25.90
CA PRO A 342 15.86 -52.44 -24.48
C PRO A 342 14.89 -51.40 -23.91
N LEU A 343 14.28 -51.71 -22.77
CA LEU A 343 13.32 -50.82 -22.12
C LEU A 343 14.03 -49.58 -21.60
N TYR A 344 13.45 -48.41 -21.81
CA TYR A 344 13.86 -47.19 -21.13
C TYR A 344 12.66 -46.39 -20.63
N ILE A 345 12.89 -45.63 -19.57
CA ILE A 345 12.06 -44.49 -19.17
C ILE A 345 12.88 -43.22 -19.32
N GLN A 346 12.25 -42.16 -19.82
CA GLN A 346 12.88 -40.90 -20.15
C GLN A 346 12.11 -39.75 -19.52
N TYR A 347 12.86 -38.75 -19.06
CA TYR A 347 12.37 -37.53 -18.45
C TYR A 347 12.85 -36.34 -19.27
N GLU A 348 11.92 -35.49 -19.68
CA GLU A 348 12.19 -34.20 -20.33
C GLU A 348 11.88 -33.07 -19.36
N PHE A 349 12.80 -32.11 -19.28
CA PHE A 349 12.66 -30.87 -18.52
C PHE A 349 12.32 -29.70 -19.45
N ASP A 350 11.83 -28.61 -18.88
CA ASP A 350 11.46 -27.39 -19.62
C ASP A 350 12.68 -26.61 -20.16
N ARG A 351 13.85 -26.79 -19.53
CA ARG A 351 15.14 -26.20 -19.92
C ARG A 351 16.31 -27.12 -19.61
N VAL A 352 17.50 -26.71 -20.02
CA VAL A 352 18.75 -27.36 -19.60
C VAL A 352 19.01 -26.97 -18.15
N TYR A 353 19.25 -27.96 -17.29
CA TYR A 353 19.58 -27.77 -15.87
C TYR A 353 20.99 -28.29 -15.57
N LYS A 354 21.64 -27.70 -14.56
CA LYS A 354 22.83 -28.28 -13.91
C LYS A 354 22.39 -29.33 -12.89
N LEU A 355 22.29 -30.59 -13.32
CA LEU A 355 21.71 -31.66 -12.51
C LEU A 355 22.64 -32.09 -11.37
N TYR A 356 22.08 -32.22 -10.17
CA TYR A 356 22.82 -32.59 -8.96
C TYR A 356 22.64 -34.06 -8.62
N GLU A 357 21.44 -34.46 -8.20
CA GLU A 357 21.14 -35.82 -7.75
C GLU A 357 19.76 -36.25 -8.25
N MET A 358 19.56 -37.56 -8.40
CA MET A 358 18.24 -38.16 -8.57
C MET A 358 17.94 -39.06 -7.38
N LEU A 359 16.89 -38.75 -6.63
CA LEU A 359 16.32 -39.63 -5.61
C LEU A 359 15.37 -40.62 -6.28
N VAL A 360 15.43 -41.89 -5.89
CA VAL A 360 14.61 -42.95 -6.49
C VAL A 360 13.83 -43.72 -5.43
N TRP A 361 12.53 -43.79 -5.63
CA TRP A 361 11.63 -44.76 -5.02
C TRP A 361 11.35 -45.84 -6.07
N ASN A 362 11.83 -47.04 -5.79
CA ASN A 362 11.64 -48.18 -6.68
C ASN A 362 10.21 -48.77 -6.55
N TYR A 363 9.79 -49.64 -7.46
CA TYR A 363 8.45 -50.24 -7.44
C TYR A 363 8.16 -50.95 -6.10
N ASN A 364 7.11 -50.55 -5.38
CA ASN A 364 6.93 -50.85 -3.95
C ASN A 364 5.62 -51.59 -3.59
N VAL A 365 5.07 -52.41 -4.48
CA VAL A 365 3.85 -53.16 -4.14
C VAL A 365 4.05 -54.12 -2.96
N GLN A 366 2.97 -54.50 -2.27
CA GLN A 366 3.01 -55.38 -1.09
C GLN A 366 3.77 -56.72 -1.30
N PHE A 367 3.86 -57.19 -2.54
CA PHE A 367 4.53 -58.43 -2.90
C PHE A 367 5.86 -58.22 -3.64
N GLU A 368 6.43 -57.00 -3.63
CA GLU A 368 7.66 -56.69 -4.38
C GLU A 368 8.81 -57.65 -4.05
N LEU A 369 9.00 -58.00 -2.77
CA LEU A 369 10.06 -58.93 -2.35
C LEU A 369 9.89 -60.36 -2.91
N LEU A 370 8.72 -60.71 -3.45
CA LEU A 370 8.43 -61.97 -4.12
C LEU A 370 8.43 -61.83 -5.65
N LEU A 371 7.88 -60.73 -6.18
CA LEU A 371 7.70 -60.49 -7.61
C LEU A 371 8.98 -59.96 -8.26
N GLY A 372 9.66 -59.02 -7.61
CA GLY A 372 10.88 -58.39 -8.09
C GLY A 372 10.68 -57.51 -9.32
N PHE A 373 9.56 -56.78 -9.41
CA PHE A 373 9.30 -55.89 -10.54
C PHE A 373 10.08 -54.58 -10.43
N GLY A 374 10.67 -54.29 -9.27
CA GLY A 374 11.61 -53.19 -9.13
C GLY A 374 12.77 -53.30 -10.11
N VAL A 375 13.12 -52.16 -10.71
CA VAL A 375 14.29 -52.02 -11.56
C VAL A 375 15.55 -52.20 -10.71
N LYS A 376 16.54 -52.96 -11.20
CA LYS A 376 17.78 -53.25 -10.46
C LYS A 376 18.98 -52.56 -11.08
N ASP A 377 19.42 -53.00 -12.25
CA ASP A 377 20.58 -52.40 -12.91
C ASP A 377 20.08 -51.50 -14.05
N VAL A 378 20.53 -50.24 -14.09
CA VAL A 378 20.19 -49.25 -15.13
C VAL A 378 21.43 -48.58 -15.67
N THR A 379 21.41 -48.19 -16.94
CA THR A 379 22.34 -47.21 -17.50
C THR A 379 21.65 -45.85 -17.47
N VAL A 380 22.29 -44.87 -16.83
CA VAL A 380 21.81 -43.50 -16.76
C VAL A 380 22.47 -42.71 -17.90
N GLU A 381 21.66 -42.07 -18.72
CA GLU A 381 22.10 -41.27 -19.86
C GLU A 381 21.47 -39.87 -19.79
N HIS A 382 22.17 -38.87 -20.31
CA HIS A 382 21.67 -37.49 -20.36
C HIS A 382 21.85 -36.88 -21.75
N SER A 383 21.05 -35.84 -22.03
CA SER A 383 21.09 -35.10 -23.29
C SER A 383 20.60 -33.66 -23.11
N GLU A 384 21.13 -32.74 -23.90
CA GLU A 384 20.65 -31.35 -23.97
C GLU A 384 19.55 -31.17 -25.03
N ASP A 385 19.55 -31.98 -26.09
CA ASP A 385 18.71 -31.82 -27.28
C ASP A 385 17.74 -32.99 -27.53
N GLY A 386 17.89 -34.10 -26.80
CA GLY A 386 17.11 -35.33 -26.93
C GLY A 386 17.53 -36.21 -28.11
N ALA A 387 18.51 -35.80 -28.90
CA ALA A 387 19.04 -36.53 -30.05
C ALA A 387 20.40 -37.17 -29.75
N ASP A 388 21.31 -36.40 -29.15
CA ASP A 388 22.65 -36.84 -28.80
C ASP A 388 22.71 -37.20 -27.31
N TRP A 389 22.99 -38.47 -27.02
CA TRP A 389 22.95 -39.05 -25.67
C TRP A 389 24.35 -39.39 -25.16
N THR A 390 24.63 -39.00 -23.93
CA THR A 390 25.88 -39.33 -23.23
C THR A 390 25.58 -40.20 -22.01
N ALA A 391 26.26 -41.34 -21.90
CA ALA A 391 26.13 -42.22 -20.74
C ALA A 391 26.88 -41.63 -19.54
N LEU A 392 26.17 -41.46 -18.42
CA LEU A 392 26.73 -41.06 -17.14
C LEU A 392 27.32 -42.26 -16.39
N GLY A 393 26.70 -43.43 -16.55
CA GLY A 393 27.22 -44.71 -16.05
C GLY A 393 26.13 -45.71 -15.71
N ASP A 394 26.55 -46.90 -15.29
CA ASP A 394 25.65 -47.94 -14.78
C ASP A 394 25.45 -47.77 -13.28
N VAL A 395 24.19 -47.86 -12.84
CA VAL A 395 23.77 -47.68 -11.46
C VAL A 395 22.89 -48.85 -11.04
N GLN A 396 23.07 -49.31 -9.81
CA GLN A 396 22.18 -50.28 -9.19
C GLN A 396 21.20 -49.58 -8.25
N LEU A 397 19.90 -49.69 -8.56
CA LEU A 397 18.81 -49.19 -7.74
C LEU A 397 18.45 -50.21 -6.68
N ALA A 398 18.29 -49.77 -5.43
CA ALA A 398 17.90 -50.64 -4.33
C ALA A 398 16.45 -51.13 -4.50
N GLN A 399 16.19 -52.39 -4.13
CA GLN A 399 14.83 -52.92 -4.11
C GLN A 399 13.98 -52.18 -3.07
N ALA A 400 12.69 -51.97 -3.37
CA ALA A 400 11.76 -51.38 -2.42
C ALA A 400 11.42 -52.37 -1.28
N PRO A 401 11.10 -51.88 -0.07
CA PRO A 401 10.86 -52.71 1.11
C PRO A 401 9.47 -53.38 1.14
N ALA A 402 8.58 -53.07 0.19
CA ALA A 402 7.16 -53.47 0.18
C ALA A 402 6.38 -52.95 1.41
N GLN A 403 6.66 -51.71 1.83
CA GLN A 403 6.05 -51.05 2.99
C GLN A 403 5.46 -49.70 2.61
N SER A 404 4.34 -49.33 3.24
CA SER A 404 3.66 -48.03 2.97
C SER A 404 4.38 -46.83 3.58
N THR A 405 5.52 -47.05 4.23
CA THR A 405 6.40 -46.04 4.83
C THR A 405 7.73 -45.95 4.09
N TYR A 406 7.73 -46.24 2.78
CA TYR A 406 8.95 -46.33 1.98
C TYR A 406 9.47 -44.95 1.57
N ALA A 407 10.54 -44.48 2.20
CA ALA A 407 11.30 -43.31 1.74
C ALA A 407 12.34 -43.70 0.67
N ALA A 408 12.78 -42.74 -0.16
CA ALA A 408 13.82 -42.98 -1.16
C ALA A 408 15.04 -43.62 -0.51
N ASN A 409 15.48 -44.73 -1.09
CA ASN A 409 16.61 -45.51 -0.58
C ASN A 409 17.76 -45.60 -1.58
N THR A 410 17.63 -44.93 -2.73
CA THR A 410 18.69 -44.78 -3.72
C THR A 410 18.82 -43.31 -4.09
N THR A 411 20.05 -42.80 -3.99
CA THR A 411 20.46 -41.50 -4.51
C THR A 411 21.47 -41.74 -5.61
N VAL A 412 21.23 -41.16 -6.77
CA VAL A 412 22.12 -41.22 -7.93
C VAL A 412 22.77 -39.86 -8.12
N ASP A 413 24.09 -39.80 -8.05
CA ASP A 413 24.87 -38.59 -8.36
C ASP A 413 24.86 -38.33 -9.87
N LEU A 414 24.39 -37.16 -10.27
CA LEU A 414 24.32 -36.70 -11.66
C LEU A 414 25.50 -35.81 -12.04
N GLN A 415 26.50 -35.67 -11.16
CA GLN A 415 27.81 -35.09 -11.44
C GLN A 415 27.80 -33.64 -11.94
N GLY A 416 26.73 -32.88 -11.72
CA GLY A 416 26.63 -31.51 -12.20
C GLY A 416 26.47 -31.38 -13.71
N VAL A 417 26.05 -32.43 -14.43
CA VAL A 417 25.93 -32.39 -15.90
C VAL A 417 24.83 -31.43 -16.34
N ALA A 418 25.08 -30.73 -17.45
CA ALA A 418 24.05 -29.97 -18.13
C ALA A 418 23.17 -30.91 -18.95
N ALA A 419 21.87 -30.90 -18.67
CA ALA A 419 20.93 -31.74 -19.38
C ALA A 419 19.51 -31.18 -19.33
N ARG A 420 18.79 -31.35 -20.44
CA ARG A 420 17.34 -31.19 -20.52
C ARG A 420 16.61 -32.53 -20.48
N PHE A 421 17.31 -33.62 -20.78
CA PHE A 421 16.75 -34.95 -20.80
C PHE A 421 17.60 -35.91 -19.97
N VAL A 422 16.93 -36.79 -19.24
CA VAL A 422 17.56 -37.96 -18.57
C VAL A 422 16.83 -39.22 -19.02
N ARG A 423 17.59 -40.28 -19.30
CA ARG A 423 17.06 -41.59 -19.67
C ARG A 423 17.65 -42.66 -18.75
N LEU A 424 16.79 -43.55 -18.28
CA LEU A 424 17.15 -44.76 -17.55
C LEU A 424 16.88 -45.95 -18.45
N THR A 425 17.95 -46.50 -19.03
CA THR A 425 17.89 -47.73 -19.83
C THR A 425 17.99 -48.93 -18.88
N VAL A 426 16.95 -49.76 -18.82
CA VAL A 426 16.83 -50.86 -17.86
C VAL A 426 17.61 -52.08 -18.34
N ASN A 427 18.63 -52.47 -17.58
CA ASN A 427 19.47 -53.63 -17.85
C ASN A 427 18.96 -54.89 -17.14
N SER A 428 18.41 -54.74 -15.94
CA SER A 428 17.89 -55.87 -15.16
C SER A 428 16.86 -55.44 -14.09
N GLY A 429 16.16 -56.42 -13.53
CA GLY A 429 15.23 -56.27 -12.41
C GLY A 429 15.51 -57.30 -11.33
N TYR A 430 14.83 -57.21 -10.19
CA TYR A 430 15.03 -58.15 -9.08
C TYR A 430 14.39 -59.52 -9.31
N GLY A 431 13.37 -59.58 -10.17
CA GLY A 431 12.56 -60.76 -10.44
C GLY A 431 12.96 -61.52 -11.71
N LEU A 432 12.26 -62.63 -11.95
CA LEU A 432 12.45 -63.48 -13.14
C LEU A 432 11.50 -63.15 -14.30
N MET A 433 10.46 -62.35 -14.03
CA MET A 433 9.50 -61.92 -15.05
C MET A 433 9.99 -60.64 -15.73
N PRO A 434 9.81 -60.49 -17.05
CA PRO A 434 10.23 -59.29 -17.78
C PRO A 434 9.21 -58.16 -17.57
N GLN A 435 9.07 -57.69 -16.33
CA GLN A 435 8.26 -56.54 -15.95
C GLN A 435 9.09 -55.65 -15.05
N TYR A 436 9.01 -54.34 -15.29
CA TYR A 436 9.85 -53.35 -14.64
C TYR A 436 9.01 -52.16 -14.24
N GLY A 437 9.21 -51.67 -13.02
CA GLY A 437 8.49 -50.52 -12.50
C GLY A 437 9.36 -49.61 -11.65
N LEU A 438 8.87 -48.39 -11.47
CA LEU A 438 9.38 -47.39 -10.53
C LEU A 438 8.19 -46.73 -9.86
N SER A 439 8.38 -46.29 -8.62
CA SER A 439 7.34 -45.58 -7.87
C SER A 439 7.44 -44.08 -8.16
N GLU A 440 8.58 -43.46 -7.84
CA GLU A 440 8.81 -42.02 -7.99
C GLU A 440 10.31 -41.77 -8.25
N VAL A 441 10.63 -40.73 -9.02
CA VAL A 441 11.97 -40.16 -9.12
C VAL A 441 11.91 -38.66 -8.89
N ARG A 442 12.89 -38.13 -8.17
CA ARG A 442 13.04 -36.68 -7.96
C ARG A 442 14.41 -36.22 -8.41
N PHE A 443 14.45 -35.43 -9.47
CA PHE A 443 15.66 -34.78 -9.96
C PHE A 443 15.90 -33.50 -9.17
N LEU A 444 17.10 -33.34 -8.64
CA LEU A 444 17.57 -32.13 -7.98
C LEU A 444 18.56 -31.41 -8.90
N TYR A 445 18.54 -30.08 -8.92
CA TYR A 445 19.46 -29.26 -9.70
C TYR A 445 20.11 -28.16 -8.85
N ILE A 446 21.33 -27.79 -9.24
CA ILE A 446 22.03 -26.62 -8.74
C ILE A 446 21.50 -25.41 -9.54
N PRO A 447 21.00 -24.35 -8.88
CA PRO A 447 20.38 -23.22 -9.58
C PRO A 447 21.44 -22.35 -10.25
N ALA A 448 21.92 -22.75 -11.42
CA ALA A 448 22.96 -22.04 -12.18
C ALA A 448 22.42 -20.82 -12.97
N HIS A 449 21.10 -20.74 -13.17
CA HIS A 449 20.43 -19.62 -13.83
C HIS A 449 20.12 -18.48 -12.86
N PRO A 450 20.05 -17.23 -13.33
CA PRO A 450 19.58 -16.11 -12.53
C PRO A 450 18.06 -16.23 -12.34
N ARG A 451 17.56 -15.86 -11.17
CA ARG A 451 16.14 -16.00 -10.79
C ARG A 451 15.67 -14.85 -9.91
N GLU A 452 14.37 -14.77 -9.64
CA GLU A 452 13.76 -13.80 -8.70
C GLU A 452 14.17 -12.33 -9.01
N PRO A 453 13.86 -11.81 -10.22
CA PRO A 453 14.21 -10.45 -10.60
C PRO A 453 13.52 -9.40 -9.73
N GLN A 454 14.19 -8.28 -9.53
CA GLN A 454 13.68 -7.04 -8.96
C GLN A 454 14.02 -5.88 -9.89
N PRO A 455 13.06 -5.04 -10.30
CA PRO A 455 11.62 -5.21 -10.10
C PRO A 455 11.11 -6.57 -10.62
N ALA A 456 10.06 -7.10 -9.99
CA ALA A 456 9.46 -8.36 -10.40
C ALA A 456 9.04 -8.31 -11.89
N ASP A 457 9.08 -9.45 -12.56
CA ASP A 457 8.71 -9.52 -13.98
C ASP A 457 7.31 -8.95 -14.23
N GLY A 458 7.19 -8.07 -15.21
CA GLY A 458 5.96 -7.38 -15.59
C GLY A 458 5.61 -6.16 -14.72
N THR A 459 6.48 -5.74 -13.79
CA THR A 459 6.19 -4.57 -12.93
C THR A 459 5.99 -3.29 -13.77
N ILE A 460 4.94 -2.54 -13.46
CA ILE A 460 4.60 -1.26 -14.10
C ILE A 460 4.84 -0.08 -13.15
N GLY A 461 4.99 1.13 -13.69
CA GLY A 461 5.18 2.34 -12.88
C GLY A 461 6.53 2.38 -12.16
N VAL A 462 7.53 1.69 -12.69
CA VAL A 462 8.89 1.64 -12.14
C VAL A 462 9.59 2.98 -12.34
N SER A 463 10.23 3.49 -11.29
CA SER A 463 11.07 4.70 -11.43
C SER A 463 12.17 4.45 -12.47
N PRO A 464 12.41 5.35 -13.45
CA PRO A 464 13.54 5.22 -14.36
C PRO A 464 14.93 5.21 -13.69
N ALA A 465 15.01 5.56 -12.40
CA ALA A 465 16.21 5.48 -11.59
C ALA A 465 16.32 4.15 -10.81
N THR A 466 15.48 3.16 -11.12
CA THR A 466 15.53 1.85 -10.47
C THR A 466 16.87 1.15 -10.70
N THR A 467 17.25 0.32 -9.73
CA THR A 467 18.33 -0.64 -9.88
C THR A 467 17.68 -2.01 -10.10
N LEU A 468 18.11 -2.71 -11.15
CA LEU A 468 17.77 -4.10 -11.36
C LEU A 468 18.57 -4.95 -10.38
N SER A 469 17.96 -5.92 -9.72
CA SER A 469 18.66 -6.97 -8.99
C SER A 469 18.01 -8.32 -9.25
N TRP A 470 18.73 -9.39 -8.94
CA TRP A 470 18.24 -10.75 -9.11
C TRP A 470 18.97 -11.65 -8.13
N ARG A 471 18.47 -12.87 -7.96
CA ARG A 471 19.17 -13.93 -7.25
C ARG A 471 20.11 -14.61 -8.23
N ALA A 472 21.40 -14.48 -7.97
CA ALA A 472 22.45 -14.98 -8.84
C ALA A 472 22.39 -16.50 -9.02
N GLY A 473 22.78 -16.92 -10.21
CA GLY A 473 23.15 -18.31 -10.48
C GLY A 473 24.24 -18.77 -9.51
N ARG A 474 24.09 -19.96 -8.97
CA ARG A 474 25.07 -20.56 -8.09
C ARG A 474 26.35 -20.83 -8.88
N GLU A 475 27.48 -20.47 -8.27
CA GLU A 475 28.80 -20.56 -8.90
C GLU A 475 29.02 -19.57 -10.06
N ALA A 476 28.12 -18.61 -10.26
CA ALA A 476 28.40 -17.49 -11.15
C ALA A 476 29.60 -16.68 -10.65
N ALA A 477 30.50 -16.33 -11.58
CA ALA A 477 31.63 -15.46 -11.32
C ALA A 477 31.37 -14.01 -11.75
N SER A 478 30.51 -13.82 -12.75
CA SER A 478 30.08 -12.51 -13.24
C SER A 478 28.72 -12.63 -13.95
N HIS A 479 28.08 -11.51 -14.21
CA HIS A 479 26.75 -11.44 -14.80
C HIS A 479 26.76 -10.53 -16.02
N GLU A 480 26.40 -11.06 -17.19
CA GLU A 480 26.12 -10.25 -18.37
C GLU A 480 24.66 -9.84 -18.39
N VAL A 481 24.39 -8.53 -18.41
CA VAL A 481 23.04 -7.97 -18.41
C VAL A 481 22.70 -7.46 -19.80
N TYR A 482 21.66 -8.03 -20.40
CA TYR A 482 21.12 -7.65 -21.69
C TYR A 482 19.82 -6.86 -21.48
N LEU A 483 19.63 -5.77 -22.23
CA LEU A 483 18.49 -4.85 -22.09
C LEU A 483 18.05 -4.34 -23.47
N GLY A 484 16.75 -4.19 -23.68
CA GLY A 484 16.18 -3.63 -24.90
C GLY A 484 14.70 -3.31 -24.78
N THR A 485 14.09 -2.81 -25.84
CA THR A 485 12.64 -2.58 -25.95
C THR A 485 11.93 -3.63 -26.82
N ASP A 486 12.71 -4.57 -27.36
CA ASP A 486 12.25 -5.73 -28.14
C ASP A 486 12.76 -7.01 -27.45
N PRO A 487 11.86 -7.91 -26.98
CA PRO A 487 12.27 -9.12 -26.26
C PRO A 487 13.09 -10.08 -27.11
N ASP A 488 12.99 -10.01 -28.44
CA ASP A 488 13.71 -10.89 -29.37
C ASP A 488 15.08 -10.30 -29.80
N ALA A 489 15.41 -9.08 -29.37
CA ALA A 489 16.60 -8.34 -29.81
C ALA A 489 17.26 -7.53 -28.66
N LEU A 490 17.64 -8.22 -27.59
CA LEU A 490 18.34 -7.60 -26.45
C LEU A 490 19.81 -7.31 -26.77
N ALA A 491 20.32 -6.16 -26.33
CA ALA A 491 21.73 -5.79 -26.46
C ALA A 491 22.43 -5.88 -25.11
N LEU A 492 23.72 -6.27 -25.10
CA LEU A 492 24.54 -6.28 -23.89
C LEU A 492 24.64 -4.85 -23.33
N ALA A 493 24.04 -4.62 -22.17
CA ALA A 493 24.06 -3.34 -21.46
C ALA A 493 25.30 -3.22 -20.57
N GLY A 494 25.79 -4.33 -20.02
CA GLY A 494 27.02 -4.37 -19.25
C GLY A 494 27.32 -5.74 -18.64
N THR A 495 28.52 -5.88 -18.07
CA THR A 495 28.94 -7.05 -17.29
C THR A 495 29.29 -6.57 -15.88
N VAL A 496 28.76 -7.22 -14.86
CA VAL A 496 28.92 -6.84 -13.44
C VAL A 496 29.33 -8.03 -12.58
N ASP A 497 30.01 -7.74 -11.47
CA ASP A 497 30.48 -8.77 -10.51
C ASP A 497 29.48 -9.02 -9.37
N SER A 498 28.43 -8.18 -9.25
CA SER A 498 27.36 -8.32 -8.28
C SER A 498 26.01 -8.49 -8.97
N ALA A 499 25.06 -9.13 -8.30
CA ALA A 499 23.72 -9.42 -8.82
C ALA A 499 22.79 -8.17 -8.86
N THR A 500 23.35 -7.04 -9.27
CA THR A 500 22.70 -5.73 -9.32
C THR A 500 23.20 -4.94 -10.53
N PHE A 501 22.32 -4.22 -11.22
CA PHE A 501 22.66 -3.39 -12.37
C PHE A 501 21.79 -2.12 -12.41
N ALA A 502 22.40 -0.96 -12.61
CA ALA A 502 21.68 0.31 -12.73
C ALA A 502 21.58 0.73 -14.22
N PRO A 503 20.48 0.40 -14.92
CA PRO A 503 20.30 0.75 -16.33
C PRO A 503 19.96 2.24 -16.52
N ALA A 504 20.20 2.74 -17.74
CA ALA A 504 19.66 4.03 -18.18
C ALA A 504 18.29 3.81 -18.84
N LEU A 505 17.22 4.06 -18.09
CA LEU A 505 15.83 3.90 -18.57
C LEU A 505 15.20 5.25 -18.91
N GLU A 506 14.24 5.25 -19.83
CA GLU A 506 13.42 6.41 -20.17
C GLU A 506 12.02 6.33 -19.54
N PHE A 507 11.35 7.47 -19.33
CA PHE A 507 9.96 7.51 -18.88
C PHE A 507 9.01 6.91 -19.95
N GLY A 508 7.89 6.32 -19.51
CA GLY A 508 6.79 5.85 -20.33
C GLY A 508 7.14 4.71 -21.30
N SER A 509 8.17 3.93 -20.99
CA SER A 509 8.73 2.90 -21.86
C SER A 509 8.69 1.52 -21.21
N THR A 510 8.47 0.48 -22.02
CA THR A 510 8.59 -0.92 -21.60
C THR A 510 9.94 -1.46 -22.04
N TYR A 511 10.66 -2.05 -21.09
CA TYR A 511 11.96 -2.68 -21.31
C TYR A 511 11.88 -4.17 -21.03
N TYR A 512 12.65 -4.93 -21.79
CA TYR A 512 12.91 -6.34 -21.62
C TYR A 512 14.38 -6.53 -21.28
N TRP A 513 14.69 -7.44 -20.37
CA TRP A 513 16.04 -7.70 -19.94
C TRP A 513 16.26 -9.16 -19.59
N GLN A 514 17.49 -9.59 -19.73
CA GLN A 514 17.92 -10.95 -19.45
C GLN A 514 19.29 -10.90 -18.80
N VAL A 515 19.54 -11.81 -17.86
CA VAL A 515 20.86 -12.01 -17.29
C VAL A 515 21.43 -13.33 -17.78
N VAL A 516 22.70 -13.32 -18.15
CA VAL A 516 23.48 -14.52 -18.42
C VAL A 516 24.53 -14.66 -17.33
N GLU A 517 24.46 -15.75 -16.59
CA GLU A 517 25.40 -16.07 -15.51
C GLU A 517 26.65 -16.71 -16.10
N VAL A 518 27.82 -16.13 -15.84
CA VAL A 518 29.08 -16.52 -16.50
C VAL A 518 30.10 -17.03 -15.48
N ASN A 519 30.69 -18.18 -15.78
CA ASN A 519 31.84 -18.74 -15.07
C ASN A 519 32.75 -19.52 -16.03
N GLU A 520 33.84 -18.88 -16.47
CA GLU A 520 34.82 -19.46 -17.41
C GLU A 520 35.64 -20.64 -16.84
N ALA A 521 35.55 -20.90 -15.54
CA ALA A 521 36.23 -22.03 -14.91
C ALA A 521 35.39 -23.33 -14.95
N ASP A 522 34.10 -23.23 -15.25
CA ASP A 522 33.16 -24.35 -15.29
C ASP A 522 33.10 -25.03 -16.67
N ALA A 523 32.63 -26.28 -16.71
CA ALA A 523 32.43 -27.01 -17.95
C ALA A 523 31.36 -26.36 -18.86
N VAL A 524 30.34 -25.77 -18.24
CA VAL A 524 29.36 -24.90 -18.91
C VAL A 524 29.64 -23.48 -18.46
N THR A 525 30.12 -22.67 -19.39
CA THR A 525 30.66 -21.35 -19.08
C THR A 525 29.60 -20.26 -18.94
N ALA A 526 28.38 -20.50 -19.43
CA ALA A 526 27.30 -19.51 -19.42
C ALA A 526 25.91 -20.15 -19.24
N TRP A 527 25.08 -19.53 -18.39
CA TRP A 527 23.70 -19.95 -18.11
C TRP A 527 22.75 -18.78 -18.34
N ALA A 528 22.05 -18.78 -19.49
CA ALA A 528 21.09 -17.74 -19.83
C ALA A 528 19.79 -17.87 -19.01
N GLY A 529 19.37 -16.78 -18.37
CA GLY A 529 18.11 -16.71 -17.63
C GLY A 529 16.88 -16.53 -18.51
N ASP A 530 15.73 -16.36 -17.85
CA ASP A 530 14.50 -15.96 -18.54
C ASP A 530 14.57 -14.48 -18.96
N VAL A 531 13.75 -14.11 -19.95
CA VAL A 531 13.57 -12.71 -20.34
C VAL A 531 12.49 -12.10 -19.46
N TRP A 532 12.85 -11.09 -18.67
CA TRP A 532 11.96 -10.35 -17.80
C TRP A 532 11.61 -8.99 -18.38
N SER A 533 10.54 -8.37 -17.87
CA SER A 533 10.01 -7.11 -18.37
C SER A 533 9.69 -6.13 -17.24
N LEU A 534 9.78 -4.83 -17.54
CA LEU A 534 9.29 -3.74 -16.68
C LEU A 534 8.76 -2.59 -17.53
N SER A 535 7.85 -1.79 -16.98
CA SER A 535 7.41 -0.53 -17.59
C SER A 535 7.63 0.64 -16.64
N THR A 536 8.25 1.70 -17.15
CA THR A 536 8.60 2.87 -16.35
C THR A 536 7.43 3.82 -16.15
N GLN A 537 7.50 4.66 -15.11
CA GLN A 537 6.57 5.77 -14.90
C GLN A 537 6.53 6.67 -16.14
N GLU A 538 5.39 7.30 -16.42
CA GLU A 538 5.28 8.24 -17.55
C GLU A 538 5.88 9.62 -17.22
N TYR A 539 5.98 9.97 -15.94
CA TYR A 539 6.48 11.26 -15.47
C TYR A 539 6.95 11.16 -14.02
N THR A 540 7.68 12.18 -13.58
CA THR A 540 7.96 12.43 -12.15
C THR A 540 7.45 13.80 -11.74
N LEU A 541 7.10 13.96 -10.47
CA LEU A 541 6.65 15.24 -9.92
C LEU A 541 7.86 16.10 -9.52
N ILE A 542 7.80 17.39 -9.84
CA ILE A 542 8.77 18.38 -9.35
C ILE A 542 8.37 18.89 -7.96
N ASP A 543 7.08 19.09 -7.75
CA ASP A 543 6.45 19.31 -6.45
C ASP A 543 5.14 18.53 -6.42
N GLY A 544 4.91 17.80 -5.34
CA GLY A 544 3.62 17.16 -5.10
C GLY A 544 2.65 18.05 -4.33
N PHE A 545 3.13 19.12 -3.68
CA PHE A 545 2.42 19.91 -2.66
C PHE A 545 1.93 19.13 -1.43
N GLU A 546 1.78 17.81 -1.48
CA GLU A 546 1.21 16.97 -0.42
C GLU A 546 1.94 16.99 0.93
N THR A 547 3.22 17.39 0.96
CA THR A 547 4.04 17.38 2.18
C THR A 547 3.87 18.62 3.04
N TYR A 548 3.24 19.68 2.54
CA TYR A 548 3.02 20.91 3.29
C TYR A 548 1.86 20.75 4.27
N ASN A 549 1.98 21.33 5.47
CA ASN A 549 0.93 21.29 6.48
C ASN A 549 0.68 22.70 7.06
N ASP A 550 -0.18 22.81 8.07
CA ASP A 550 -0.58 24.08 8.66
C ASP A 550 0.23 24.45 9.92
N ASP A 551 1.37 23.78 10.16
CA ASP A 551 2.27 24.01 11.31
C ASP A 551 3.29 25.13 11.01
N LEU A 552 3.00 26.32 11.54
CA LEU A 552 3.85 27.49 11.42
C LEU A 552 5.13 27.40 12.27
N ASP A 553 5.07 26.74 13.43
CA ASP A 553 6.21 26.67 14.35
C ASP A 553 7.28 25.71 13.80
N ALA A 554 6.84 24.66 13.08
CA ALA A 554 7.73 23.74 12.37
C ALA A 554 8.26 24.30 11.03
N GLY A 555 7.71 25.41 10.52
CA GLY A 555 8.11 26.00 9.24
C GLY A 555 7.78 25.11 8.03
N THR A 556 6.67 24.36 8.12
CA THR A 556 6.23 23.38 7.11
C THR A 556 5.05 23.87 6.28
N ALA A 557 4.71 25.16 6.37
CA ALA A 557 3.68 25.76 5.54
C ALA A 557 4.18 25.95 4.10
N ILE A 558 3.25 25.98 3.15
CA ILE A 558 3.58 26.03 1.73
C ILE A 558 4.40 27.27 1.32
N PHE A 559 4.17 28.41 1.96
CA PHE A 559 4.91 29.66 1.72
C PHE A 559 6.30 29.68 2.38
N ASP A 560 6.61 28.76 3.29
CA ASP A 560 7.97 28.62 3.85
C ASP A 560 8.93 28.04 2.80
N THR A 561 8.39 27.27 1.85
CA THR A 561 9.17 26.71 0.72
C THR A 561 9.01 27.51 -0.57
N TRP A 562 7.79 27.90 -0.91
CA TRP A 562 7.49 28.71 -2.09
C TRP A 562 7.39 30.19 -1.71
N LEU A 563 8.48 30.90 -1.94
CA LEU A 563 8.64 32.30 -1.59
C LEU A 563 7.91 33.20 -2.59
N ASP A 564 7.25 34.23 -2.05
CA ASP A 564 6.33 35.10 -2.78
C ASP A 564 6.64 36.59 -2.58
N GLY A 565 5.67 37.44 -2.89
CA GLY A 565 5.71 38.90 -2.80
C GLY A 565 6.11 39.46 -1.44
N TRP A 566 5.87 38.73 -0.35
CA TRP A 566 6.27 39.14 0.99
C TRP A 566 7.80 39.07 1.19
N VAL A 567 8.48 38.24 0.39
CA VAL A 567 9.93 38.04 0.45
C VAL A 567 10.65 38.78 -0.67
N ASN A 568 10.05 38.86 -1.87
CA ASN A 568 10.70 39.41 -3.07
C ASN A 568 10.11 40.75 -3.56
N ASP A 569 9.22 41.40 -2.80
CA ASP A 569 8.57 42.68 -3.13
C ASP A 569 7.79 42.66 -4.47
N THR A 570 7.24 41.50 -4.85
CA THR A 570 6.36 41.33 -6.03
C THR A 570 4.89 41.25 -5.63
N GLY A 571 3.98 41.22 -6.62
CA GLY A 571 2.54 41.20 -6.35
C GLY A 571 1.94 39.86 -5.92
N SER A 572 2.75 38.81 -5.70
CA SER A 572 2.27 37.45 -5.42
C SER A 572 1.96 37.20 -3.94
N THR A 573 1.05 36.28 -3.67
CA THR A 573 0.90 35.64 -2.36
C THR A 573 0.71 34.14 -2.56
N VAL A 574 1.58 33.33 -1.96
CA VAL A 574 1.50 31.87 -1.95
C VAL A 574 0.78 31.43 -0.68
N GLY A 575 -0.16 30.49 -0.83
CA GLY A 575 -0.97 30.06 0.31
C GLY A 575 -2.19 30.96 0.53
N TYR A 576 -3.14 30.48 1.32
CA TYR A 576 -4.14 31.34 1.94
C TYR A 576 -3.53 32.10 3.12
N LEU A 577 -4.20 33.19 3.54
CA LEU A 577 -3.77 33.96 4.71
C LEU A 577 -4.16 33.30 6.03
N ASP A 578 -5.12 32.36 5.99
CA ASP A 578 -5.62 31.60 7.12
C ASP A 578 -5.52 30.10 6.82
N ALA A 579 -5.34 29.28 7.85
CA ALA A 579 -5.31 27.83 7.71
C ALA A 579 -6.68 27.28 7.26
N PRO A 580 -6.73 26.24 6.41
CA PRO A 580 -5.58 25.56 5.83
C PRO A 580 -4.87 26.44 4.79
N PHE A 581 -3.54 26.52 4.86
CA PHE A 581 -2.77 27.42 3.99
C PHE A 581 -2.70 26.91 2.55
N ALA A 582 -2.72 25.59 2.36
CA ALA A 582 -2.89 24.97 1.05
C ALA A 582 -4.38 24.81 0.69
N GLU A 583 -4.69 24.79 -0.60
CA GLU A 583 -6.06 24.63 -1.11
C GLU A 583 -6.42 23.15 -1.20
N LYS A 584 -7.34 22.71 -0.34
CA LYS A 584 -7.72 21.29 -0.17
C LYS A 584 -8.93 20.87 -1.00
N THR A 585 -9.67 21.83 -1.55
CA THR A 585 -10.89 21.57 -2.35
C THR A 585 -10.61 21.59 -3.83
N ILE A 586 -9.82 22.57 -4.29
CA ILE A 586 -9.42 22.78 -5.67
C ILE A 586 -8.09 22.08 -5.92
N VAL A 587 -8.15 20.81 -6.33
CA VAL A 587 -6.95 19.96 -6.49
C VAL A 587 -7.05 19.17 -7.79
N ARG A 588 -5.94 19.05 -8.54
CA ARG A 588 -5.88 18.26 -9.78
C ARG A 588 -5.59 16.78 -9.49
N SER A 589 -4.70 16.52 -8.54
CA SER A 589 -4.25 15.20 -8.09
C SER A 589 -3.70 15.35 -6.67
N GLY A 590 -3.83 14.31 -5.85
CA GLY A 590 -3.46 14.38 -4.43
C GLY A 590 -4.56 15.04 -3.58
N VAL A 591 -4.22 15.56 -2.40
CA VAL A 591 -5.17 16.16 -1.45
C VAL A 591 -5.09 17.67 -1.37
N GLN A 592 -4.06 18.30 -1.96
CA GLN A 592 -3.94 19.75 -1.96
C GLN A 592 -3.26 20.34 -3.19
N SER A 593 -3.46 21.64 -3.40
CA SER A 593 -2.75 22.41 -4.42
C SER A 593 -2.26 23.74 -3.84
N MET A 594 -1.35 24.41 -4.55
CA MET A 594 -0.86 25.73 -4.18
C MET A 594 -1.83 26.83 -4.64
N PRO A 595 -2.53 27.53 -3.71
CA PRO A 595 -3.20 28.77 -4.07
C PRO A 595 -2.12 29.85 -4.31
N LEU A 596 -2.28 30.60 -5.40
CA LEU A 596 -1.41 31.72 -5.77
C LEU A 596 -2.27 32.92 -6.13
N ALA A 597 -2.28 33.92 -5.25
CA ALA A 597 -2.85 35.23 -5.55
C ALA A 597 -1.80 36.12 -6.23
N TYR A 598 -2.24 37.06 -7.06
CA TYR A 598 -1.35 38.03 -7.70
C TYR A 598 -2.03 39.38 -7.93
N ASP A 599 -1.29 40.47 -7.75
CA ASP A 599 -1.69 41.84 -8.09
C ASP A 599 -0.56 42.58 -8.83
N ASN A 600 -0.76 42.83 -10.12
CA ASN A 600 0.18 43.54 -10.96
C ASN A 600 -0.25 45.00 -11.21
N ALA A 601 -1.19 45.55 -10.43
CA ALA A 601 -1.68 46.92 -10.61
C ALA A 601 -0.68 48.00 -10.18
N ALA A 602 0.29 47.63 -9.33
CA ALA A 602 1.34 48.52 -8.84
C ALA A 602 2.74 47.99 -9.23
N SER A 603 3.73 48.89 -9.19
CA SER A 603 5.14 48.52 -9.37
C SER A 603 5.52 47.40 -8.39
N PRO A 604 6.21 46.32 -8.82
CA PRO A 604 6.95 46.20 -10.09
C PRO A 604 6.14 45.68 -11.30
N PHE A 605 4.81 45.61 -11.21
CA PHE A 605 3.88 45.16 -12.26
C PHE A 605 4.07 43.70 -12.70
N TYR A 606 4.70 42.90 -11.84
CA TYR A 606 4.77 41.46 -11.98
C TYR A 606 4.63 40.79 -10.61
N SER A 607 4.26 39.51 -10.64
CA SER A 607 4.07 38.66 -9.48
C SER A 607 4.85 37.39 -9.73
N GLU A 608 5.58 36.91 -8.73
CA GLU A 608 6.47 35.77 -8.86
C GLU A 608 6.40 34.92 -7.59
N ALA A 609 6.19 33.61 -7.76
CA ALA A 609 6.45 32.63 -6.72
C ALA A 609 7.64 31.77 -7.16
N TRP A 610 8.56 31.51 -6.24
CA TRP A 610 9.77 30.76 -6.53
C TRP A 610 10.20 29.88 -5.36
N ARG A 611 10.88 28.78 -5.67
CA ARG A 611 11.60 27.97 -4.68
C ARG A 611 13.02 27.69 -5.16
N GLU A 612 13.96 27.60 -4.22
CA GLU A 612 15.32 27.12 -4.46
C GLU A 612 15.42 25.64 -4.15
N PHE A 613 16.18 24.91 -4.95
CA PHE A 613 16.58 23.55 -4.60
C PHE A 613 17.97 23.57 -4.01
N GLU A 614 18.20 22.82 -2.93
CA GLU A 614 19.53 22.72 -2.31
C GLU A 614 20.60 22.23 -3.29
N THR A 615 20.20 21.34 -4.22
CA THR A 615 21.08 20.81 -5.27
C THR A 615 20.50 21.05 -6.66
N ALA A 616 21.39 21.26 -7.63
CA ALA A 616 21.00 21.47 -9.01
C ALA A 616 20.28 20.23 -9.57
N GLN A 617 19.06 20.41 -10.06
CA GLN A 617 18.25 19.32 -10.58
C GLN A 617 18.49 19.11 -12.08
N ASN A 618 18.51 17.84 -12.53
CA ASN A 618 18.55 17.48 -13.95
C ASN A 618 17.18 16.99 -14.43
N TRP A 619 16.38 17.89 -15.00
CA TRP A 619 15.05 17.57 -15.50
C TRP A 619 14.99 17.12 -16.95
N THR A 620 16.15 16.90 -17.56
CA THR A 620 16.29 16.30 -18.90
C THR A 620 16.76 14.86 -18.84
N GLY A 621 16.84 14.27 -17.63
CA GLY A 621 17.16 12.86 -17.45
C GLY A 621 16.05 11.95 -17.98
N ASN A 622 16.41 10.70 -18.25
CA ASN A 622 15.45 9.63 -18.53
C ASN A 622 14.46 9.95 -19.67
N GLY A 623 14.92 10.65 -20.72
CA GLY A 623 14.11 10.98 -21.89
C GLY A 623 13.07 12.10 -21.66
N ALA A 624 13.05 12.76 -20.50
CA ALA A 624 12.11 13.83 -20.23
C ALA A 624 12.27 15.01 -21.19
N ASP A 625 11.19 15.33 -21.93
CA ASP A 625 11.16 16.36 -22.97
C ASP A 625 10.09 17.45 -22.72
N ARG A 626 9.21 17.24 -21.73
CA ARG A 626 8.06 18.09 -21.45
C ARG A 626 7.91 18.41 -19.98
N LEU A 627 7.75 19.70 -19.69
CA LEU A 627 7.24 20.20 -18.41
C LEU A 627 5.73 20.43 -18.55
N VAL A 628 4.94 19.86 -17.63
CA VAL A 628 3.49 20.06 -17.58
C VAL A 628 3.13 20.80 -16.30
N LEU A 629 2.38 21.89 -16.43
CA LEU A 629 1.83 22.65 -15.31
C LEU A 629 0.31 22.73 -15.44
N TYR A 630 -0.40 22.41 -14.36
CA TYR A 630 -1.85 22.54 -14.26
C TYR A 630 -2.21 23.78 -13.43
N VAL A 631 -3.14 24.61 -13.91
CA VAL A 631 -3.40 25.96 -13.39
C VAL A 631 -4.88 26.26 -13.31
N ARG A 632 -5.36 26.71 -12.15
CA ARG A 632 -6.73 27.21 -11.95
C ARG A 632 -6.76 28.69 -11.59
N GLY A 633 -7.73 29.42 -12.13
CA GLY A 633 -8.09 30.74 -11.61
C GLY A 633 -9.50 31.18 -12.03
N ASN A 634 -9.88 32.38 -11.59
CA ASN A 634 -11.17 33.00 -11.91
C ASN A 634 -11.12 33.73 -13.27
N ALA A 635 -12.22 33.69 -14.02
CA ALA A 635 -12.35 34.46 -15.27
C ALA A 635 -12.45 35.97 -14.98
N PRO A 636 -11.86 36.84 -15.82
CA PRO A 636 -11.91 38.28 -15.65
C PRO A 636 -13.35 38.79 -15.67
N SER A 637 -13.55 39.89 -14.95
CA SER A 637 -14.84 40.56 -14.85
C SER A 637 -15.36 40.97 -16.24
N PHE A 638 -14.48 41.44 -17.12
CA PHE A 638 -14.67 41.58 -18.56
C PHE A 638 -13.29 41.70 -19.21
N LYS A 639 -13.08 41.02 -20.33
CA LYS A 639 -11.89 41.17 -21.18
C LYS A 639 -12.27 40.95 -22.63
N GLU A 640 -11.97 41.94 -23.47
CA GLU A 640 -11.99 41.77 -24.92
C GLU A 640 -10.59 41.32 -25.36
N THR A 641 -10.51 40.23 -26.11
CA THR A 641 -9.27 39.70 -26.66
C THR A 641 -8.92 40.43 -27.96
N ALA A 642 -7.65 40.36 -28.40
CA ALA A 642 -7.18 41.11 -29.57
C ALA A 642 -7.88 40.68 -30.89
N ASP A 643 -8.43 39.47 -30.93
CA ASP A 643 -9.24 38.92 -32.02
C ASP A 643 -10.74 39.24 -31.89
N GLY A 644 -11.15 40.04 -30.91
CA GLY A 644 -12.53 40.48 -30.69
C GLY A 644 -13.40 39.50 -29.89
N GLY A 645 -12.82 38.41 -29.37
CA GLY A 645 -13.48 37.53 -28.41
C GLY A 645 -13.74 38.24 -27.08
N VAL A 646 -14.75 37.77 -26.34
CA VAL A 646 -15.11 38.34 -25.04
C VAL A 646 -15.10 37.25 -23.97
N ILE A 647 -14.31 37.47 -22.92
CA ILE A 647 -14.33 36.68 -21.70
C ILE A 647 -14.98 37.52 -20.60
N MET A 648 -16.02 37.00 -19.97
CA MET A 648 -16.79 37.73 -18.97
C MET A 648 -17.26 36.78 -17.88
N SER A 649 -17.03 37.14 -16.61
CA SER A 649 -17.64 36.48 -15.45
C SER A 649 -18.83 37.28 -14.93
N ALA A 650 -19.88 36.59 -14.48
CA ALA A 650 -21.07 37.21 -13.91
C ALA A 650 -21.44 36.52 -12.59
N ILE A 651 -21.99 37.30 -11.66
CA ILE A 651 -22.63 36.83 -10.43
C ILE A 651 -24.00 37.51 -10.34
N GLY A 652 -24.94 36.88 -9.64
CA GLY A 652 -26.29 37.40 -9.45
C GLY A 652 -27.31 36.29 -9.23
N THR A 653 -28.53 36.65 -8.81
CA THR A 653 -29.59 35.71 -8.49
C THR A 653 -30.30 35.16 -9.72
N ASP A 654 -30.82 36.03 -10.58
CA ASP A 654 -31.38 35.67 -11.89
C ASP A 654 -31.67 36.94 -12.72
N ILE A 655 -31.99 36.74 -13.99
CA ILE A 655 -32.64 37.72 -14.87
C ILE A 655 -34.06 37.18 -15.06
N TRP A 656 -35.00 37.38 -14.14
CA TRP A 656 -36.37 36.84 -14.28
C TRP A 656 -37.42 37.67 -13.55
N ASN A 657 -37.32 37.74 -12.22
CA ASN A 657 -38.27 38.39 -11.33
C ASN A 657 -38.26 39.92 -11.49
N THR A 658 -38.87 40.66 -10.57
CA THR A 658 -38.95 42.12 -10.57
C THR A 658 -37.59 42.86 -10.57
N THR A 659 -36.48 42.19 -10.21
CA THR A 659 -35.12 42.76 -10.15
C THR A 659 -34.12 41.80 -10.79
N ASP A 660 -33.46 42.23 -11.87
CA ASP A 660 -32.38 41.48 -12.53
C ASP A 660 -31.04 41.70 -11.83
N GLN A 661 -30.28 40.62 -11.59
CA GLN A 661 -28.90 40.68 -11.09
C GLN A 661 -27.98 39.90 -12.01
N PHE A 662 -27.13 40.62 -12.75
CA PHE A 662 -26.20 40.05 -13.72
C PHE A 662 -25.14 41.07 -14.13
N ARG A 663 -24.15 40.62 -14.91
CA ARG A 663 -23.19 41.49 -15.59
C ARG A 663 -23.51 41.60 -17.07
N TYR A 664 -23.36 42.80 -17.62
CA TYR A 664 -23.43 43.03 -19.06
C TYR A 664 -22.42 44.11 -19.49
N ALA A 665 -21.82 43.91 -20.65
CA ALA A 665 -21.13 44.96 -21.40
C ALA A 665 -22.12 45.56 -22.41
N TYR A 666 -22.18 46.89 -22.52
CA TYR A 666 -23.19 47.55 -23.36
C TYR A 666 -22.64 48.68 -24.22
N LYS A 667 -23.39 48.98 -25.27
CA LYS A 667 -23.34 50.21 -26.05
C LYS A 667 -24.77 50.72 -26.24
N ASN A 668 -24.94 52.03 -26.45
CA ASN A 668 -26.26 52.60 -26.69
C ASN A 668 -26.73 52.31 -28.12
N LEU A 669 -27.96 51.82 -28.28
CA LEU A 669 -28.62 51.63 -29.56
C LEU A 669 -29.72 52.70 -29.74
N SER A 670 -29.59 53.55 -30.76
CA SER A 670 -30.61 54.52 -31.15
C SER A 670 -31.32 54.06 -32.43
N GLY A 671 -32.65 53.96 -32.39
CA GLY A 671 -33.44 53.45 -33.51
C GLY A 671 -33.31 51.93 -33.69
N ASP A 672 -33.38 51.50 -34.95
CA ASP A 672 -33.35 50.09 -35.34
C ASP A 672 -31.92 49.53 -35.35
N GLY A 673 -31.77 48.24 -35.10
CA GLY A 673 -30.47 47.58 -35.16
C GLY A 673 -30.49 46.11 -34.75
N SER A 674 -29.37 45.43 -34.90
CA SER A 674 -29.23 44.03 -34.52
C SER A 674 -27.90 43.76 -33.82
N MET A 675 -27.90 42.78 -32.91
CA MET A 675 -26.70 42.25 -32.27
C MET A 675 -26.63 40.74 -32.46
N THR A 676 -25.44 40.22 -32.74
CA THR A 676 -25.17 38.81 -32.98
C THR A 676 -23.93 38.39 -32.21
N VAL A 677 -23.99 37.27 -31.50
CA VAL A 677 -22.83 36.68 -30.80
C VAL A 677 -22.83 35.17 -30.97
N ARG A 678 -21.64 34.57 -30.99
CA ARG A 678 -21.45 33.14 -30.72
C ARG A 678 -21.11 32.99 -29.26
N VAL A 679 -21.95 32.30 -28.50
CA VAL A 679 -21.59 31.85 -27.16
C VAL A 679 -20.76 30.59 -27.35
N ASP A 680 -19.43 30.68 -27.26
CA ASP A 680 -18.55 29.53 -27.44
C ASP A 680 -18.61 28.55 -26.27
N SER A 681 -18.68 29.07 -25.05
CA SER A 681 -18.85 28.28 -23.83
C SER A 681 -19.57 29.08 -22.74
N LEU A 682 -20.22 28.36 -21.83
CA LEU A 682 -20.88 28.91 -20.66
C LEU A 682 -20.65 27.96 -19.48
N VAL A 683 -20.14 28.48 -18.37
CA VAL A 683 -19.98 27.68 -17.15
C VAL A 683 -21.35 27.40 -16.53
N ARG A 684 -21.64 26.12 -16.24
CA ARG A 684 -22.86 25.69 -15.55
C ARG A 684 -22.81 26.02 -14.06
N SER A 685 -22.96 27.30 -13.71
CA SER A 685 -23.16 27.73 -12.31
C SER A 685 -24.56 27.36 -11.78
N ASN A 686 -25.51 27.21 -12.69
CA ASN A 686 -26.87 26.73 -12.46
C ASN A 686 -27.40 26.19 -13.81
N GLU A 687 -28.42 25.31 -13.78
CA GLU A 687 -29.06 24.79 -15.01
C GLU A 687 -29.63 25.89 -15.91
N TRP A 688 -30.03 27.02 -15.31
CA TRP A 688 -30.52 28.23 -15.97
C TRP A 688 -29.50 29.37 -16.00
N ALA A 689 -28.19 29.10 -15.87
CA ALA A 689 -27.17 30.11 -16.15
C ALA A 689 -27.35 30.66 -17.58
N LYS A 690 -27.08 31.95 -17.81
CA LYS A 690 -27.44 32.63 -19.06
C LYS A 690 -26.26 33.39 -19.66
N ALA A 691 -26.04 33.22 -20.96
CA ALA A 691 -25.18 34.08 -21.77
C ALA A 691 -25.83 34.36 -23.12
N GLY A 692 -25.69 35.58 -23.65
CA GLY A 692 -26.28 35.93 -24.94
C GLY A 692 -26.34 37.44 -25.21
N VAL A 693 -27.28 37.84 -26.06
CA VAL A 693 -27.46 39.23 -26.49
C VAL A 693 -28.77 39.82 -25.99
N MET A 694 -28.69 40.99 -25.36
CA MET A 694 -29.84 41.68 -24.77
C MET A 694 -29.99 43.09 -25.34
N ILE A 695 -31.23 43.50 -25.60
CA ILE A 695 -31.60 44.91 -25.75
C ILE A 695 -32.51 45.28 -24.57
N ARG A 696 -32.13 46.30 -23.83
CA ARG A 696 -32.83 46.78 -22.61
C ARG A 696 -33.08 48.28 -22.68
N GLU A 697 -34.17 48.73 -22.07
CA GLU A 697 -34.61 50.13 -22.12
C GLU A 697 -33.78 51.06 -21.23
N THR A 698 -33.42 50.58 -20.02
CA THR A 698 -32.69 51.32 -18.99
C THR A 698 -31.71 50.40 -18.26
N LEU A 699 -30.76 50.95 -17.51
CA LEU A 699 -29.83 50.18 -16.69
C LEU A 699 -30.41 49.73 -15.33
N GLU A 700 -31.64 50.15 -15.01
CA GLU A 700 -32.32 49.80 -13.76
C GLU A 700 -32.65 48.31 -13.66
N PRO A 701 -32.63 47.69 -12.46
CA PRO A 701 -32.84 46.26 -12.31
C PRO A 701 -34.20 45.73 -12.81
N GLY A 702 -35.24 46.57 -12.84
CA GLY A 702 -36.58 46.18 -13.32
C GLY A 702 -36.85 46.52 -14.79
N SER A 703 -35.82 46.76 -15.61
CA SER A 703 -35.99 47.30 -16.96
C SER A 703 -36.74 46.35 -17.90
N LYS A 704 -37.46 46.93 -18.86
CA LYS A 704 -37.94 46.15 -20.01
C LYS A 704 -36.74 45.64 -20.79
N HIS A 705 -36.79 44.37 -21.18
CA HIS A 705 -35.72 43.73 -21.94
C HIS A 705 -36.25 42.71 -22.94
N ALA A 706 -35.44 42.48 -23.96
CA ALA A 706 -35.52 41.35 -24.87
C ALA A 706 -34.12 40.71 -24.87
N PHE A 707 -34.04 39.41 -24.58
CA PHE A 707 -32.80 38.69 -24.33
C PHE A 707 -32.84 37.35 -25.04
N MET A 708 -31.98 37.17 -26.03
CA MET A 708 -31.76 35.85 -26.64
C MET A 708 -30.53 35.23 -25.99
N CYS A 709 -30.73 34.15 -25.23
CA CYS A 709 -29.67 33.53 -24.44
C CYS A 709 -29.54 32.03 -24.65
N VAL A 710 -28.38 31.52 -24.25
CA VAL A 710 -28.00 30.12 -24.20
C VAL A 710 -27.89 29.73 -22.73
N THR A 711 -28.39 28.55 -22.38
CA THR A 711 -28.27 27.95 -21.06
C THR A 711 -27.54 26.60 -21.13
N PRO A 712 -26.93 26.13 -20.03
CA PRO A 712 -26.24 24.84 -20.02
C PRO A 712 -27.16 23.65 -20.32
N ASP A 713 -28.40 23.65 -19.80
CA ASP A 713 -29.26 22.46 -19.80
C ASP A 713 -30.60 22.64 -20.52
N HIS A 714 -30.98 23.88 -20.84
CA HIS A 714 -32.27 24.20 -21.48
C HIS A 714 -32.11 24.78 -22.89
N GLY A 715 -30.91 24.73 -23.46
CA GLY A 715 -30.62 25.15 -24.83
C GLY A 715 -30.74 26.66 -25.02
N THR A 716 -31.30 27.09 -26.16
CA THR A 716 -31.53 28.52 -26.43
C THR A 716 -32.94 28.95 -26.01
N THR A 717 -33.05 30.14 -25.44
CA THR A 717 -34.33 30.71 -25.04
C THR A 717 -34.41 32.20 -25.34
N PHE A 718 -35.58 32.64 -25.79
CA PHE A 718 -35.89 34.05 -25.91
C PHE A 718 -36.68 34.52 -24.69
N GLN A 719 -36.01 35.27 -23.83
CA GLN A 719 -36.58 35.83 -22.62
C GLN A 719 -36.89 37.32 -22.79
N ARG A 720 -37.98 37.79 -22.20
CA ARG A 720 -38.40 39.19 -22.30
C ARG A 720 -39.18 39.67 -21.10
N ARG A 721 -39.08 40.97 -20.83
CA ARG A 721 -39.91 41.69 -19.85
C ARG A 721 -40.69 42.82 -20.54
N PRO A 722 -42.00 42.62 -20.85
CA PRO A 722 -42.79 43.63 -21.55
C PRO A 722 -43.15 44.85 -20.69
N VAL A 723 -43.27 44.66 -19.37
CA VAL A 723 -43.66 45.70 -18.40
C VAL A 723 -42.57 45.83 -17.34
N ALA A 724 -42.07 47.05 -17.14
CA ALA A 724 -41.01 47.31 -16.16
C ALA A 724 -41.45 46.89 -14.75
N GLY A 725 -40.53 46.28 -13.99
CA GLY A 725 -40.76 45.81 -12.63
C GLY A 725 -41.71 44.62 -12.48
N GLN A 726 -42.03 43.91 -13.57
CA GLN A 726 -42.79 42.65 -13.56
C GLN A 726 -41.88 41.45 -13.87
N ASP A 727 -42.39 40.24 -13.67
CA ASP A 727 -41.69 39.02 -14.05
C ASP A 727 -41.52 38.92 -15.57
N SER A 728 -40.45 38.24 -15.97
CA SER A 728 -40.15 37.95 -17.36
C SER A 728 -40.96 36.76 -17.87
N ALA A 729 -41.04 36.64 -19.19
CA ALA A 729 -41.57 35.47 -19.89
C ALA A 729 -40.51 34.92 -20.85
N SER A 730 -40.55 33.61 -21.11
CA SER A 730 -39.65 32.94 -22.06
C SER A 730 -40.38 32.32 -23.24
N THR A 731 -39.62 32.03 -24.28
CA THR A 731 -40.00 31.16 -25.39
C THR A 731 -38.82 30.24 -25.62
N ASP A 732 -38.93 29.03 -25.06
CA ASP A 732 -37.84 28.06 -25.00
C ASP A 732 -37.82 27.23 -26.29
N VAL A 733 -36.62 27.11 -26.88
CA VAL A 733 -36.41 26.31 -28.09
C VAL A 733 -35.94 24.89 -27.73
N GLY A 734 -35.15 24.77 -26.65
CA GLY A 734 -34.44 23.54 -26.30
C GLY A 734 -33.25 23.24 -27.24
N GLY A 735 -32.67 22.05 -27.12
CA GLY A 735 -31.53 21.62 -27.94
C GLY A 735 -30.16 21.75 -27.27
N SER A 736 -29.08 21.43 -28.01
CA SER A 736 -27.71 21.41 -27.48
C SER A 736 -27.24 22.79 -27.04
N PRO A 737 -26.49 22.89 -25.92
CA PRO A 737 -25.97 24.16 -25.39
C PRO A 737 -24.86 24.74 -26.27
N ALA A 738 -24.08 25.69 -25.72
CA ALA A 738 -22.89 26.24 -26.37
C ALA A 738 -21.95 25.14 -26.93
N PRO A 739 -21.30 25.37 -28.10
CA PRO A 739 -21.26 26.62 -28.83
C PRO A 739 -22.51 26.90 -29.67
N ARG A 740 -23.09 28.10 -29.56
CA ARG A 740 -24.31 28.48 -30.28
C ARG A 740 -24.33 29.96 -30.66
N TRP A 741 -24.82 30.27 -31.85
CA TRP A 741 -25.05 31.64 -32.30
C TRP A 741 -26.44 32.12 -31.89
N VAL A 742 -26.50 33.32 -31.33
CA VAL A 742 -27.77 34.00 -30.98
C VAL A 742 -27.78 35.41 -31.55
N LYS A 743 -28.95 35.85 -32.02
CA LYS A 743 -29.15 37.17 -32.63
C LYS A 743 -30.44 37.80 -32.15
N LEU A 744 -30.41 39.10 -31.90
CA LEU A 744 -31.58 39.89 -31.58
C LEU A 744 -31.63 41.13 -32.48
N THR A 745 -32.78 41.35 -33.12
CA THR A 745 -33.01 42.48 -34.05
C THR A 745 -34.18 43.32 -33.56
N ARG A 746 -34.00 44.65 -33.52
CA ARG A 746 -35.04 45.64 -33.21
C ARG A 746 -35.44 46.38 -34.49
N THR A 747 -36.75 46.46 -34.73
CA THR A 747 -37.36 47.30 -35.78
C THR A 747 -38.56 48.03 -35.20
N GLY A 748 -38.45 49.34 -34.97
CA GLY A 748 -39.38 50.13 -34.19
C GLY A 748 -39.46 49.63 -32.75
N ASN A 749 -40.64 49.13 -32.36
CA ASN A 749 -40.88 48.49 -31.07
C ASN A 749 -40.93 46.96 -31.15
N VAL A 750 -40.60 46.37 -32.30
CA VAL A 750 -40.65 44.91 -32.49
C VAL A 750 -39.25 44.32 -32.35
N PHE A 751 -39.13 43.24 -31.58
CA PHE A 751 -37.91 42.49 -31.33
C PHE A 751 -38.04 41.08 -31.91
N THR A 752 -37.11 40.72 -32.80
CA THR A 752 -37.04 39.39 -33.41
C THR A 752 -35.78 38.67 -32.95
N ALA A 753 -35.97 37.52 -32.31
CA ALA A 753 -34.93 36.68 -31.77
C ALA A 753 -34.66 35.49 -32.69
N HIS A 754 -33.39 35.18 -32.92
CA HIS A 754 -32.96 34.07 -33.75
C HIS A 754 -31.82 33.31 -33.09
N ASP A 755 -31.69 32.04 -33.47
CA ASP A 755 -30.55 31.21 -33.12
C ASP A 755 -30.00 30.45 -34.33
N SER A 756 -28.76 29.99 -34.23
CA SER A 756 -28.06 29.29 -35.32
C SER A 756 -26.94 28.40 -34.80
N MET A 757 -26.69 27.28 -35.49
CA MET A 757 -25.54 26.40 -35.25
C MET A 757 -24.27 26.88 -35.93
N ASP A 758 -24.39 27.42 -37.14
CA ASP A 758 -23.28 27.72 -38.06
C ASP A 758 -23.04 29.23 -38.24
N GLY A 759 -23.93 30.08 -37.72
CA GLY A 759 -23.90 31.54 -37.89
C GLY A 759 -24.36 32.01 -39.28
N VAL A 760 -24.76 31.08 -40.16
CA VAL A 760 -25.17 31.32 -41.55
C VAL A 760 -26.66 31.05 -41.72
N THR A 761 -27.14 29.90 -41.23
CA THR A 761 -28.53 29.47 -41.29
C THR A 761 -29.21 29.83 -39.96
N TRP A 762 -30.13 30.79 -40.02
CA TRP A 762 -30.81 31.33 -38.83
C TRP A 762 -32.24 30.81 -38.71
N THR A 763 -32.59 30.35 -37.52
CA THR A 763 -33.97 29.98 -37.15
C THR A 763 -34.59 31.12 -36.36
N GLU A 764 -35.77 31.58 -36.76
CA GLU A 764 -36.54 32.54 -35.97
C GLU A 764 -37.14 31.82 -34.76
N VAL A 765 -36.82 32.32 -33.57
CA VAL A 765 -37.32 31.78 -32.30
C VAL A 765 -38.64 32.44 -31.93
N ALA A 766 -38.67 33.77 -31.99
CA ALA A 766 -39.85 34.54 -31.62
C ALA A 766 -39.79 35.98 -32.16
N VAL A 767 -40.97 36.55 -32.37
CA VAL A 767 -41.21 37.97 -32.62
C VAL A 767 -42.05 38.52 -31.47
N SER A 768 -41.58 39.56 -30.79
CA SER A 768 -42.32 40.22 -29.71
C SER A 768 -42.44 41.73 -29.94
N PRO A 769 -43.61 42.34 -29.73
CA PRO A 769 -43.76 43.79 -29.65
C PRO A 769 -43.24 44.35 -28.32
#